data_AF-A0AAW2Q9F7-F1
#
_entry.id   AF-A0AAW2Q9F7-F1
#
_cell.length_a   1.000
_cell.length_b   1.000
_cell.length_c   1.000
_cell.angle_alpha   90.00
_cell.angle_beta   90.00
_cell.angle_gamma   90.00
#
_symmetry.space_group_name_H-M   'P 1'
#
loop_
_entity.id
_entity.type
_entity.pdbx_description
1 polymer ?
#
loop_
_entity_poly.entity_id
_entity_poly.type
_entity_poly.pdbx_seq_one_letter_code
_entity_poly.pdbx_strand_id
1 'polypeptide(L)'
;MSLKSFCKLIVGSGILAMAIPGLAVLPPKLSFLTEAGLISHALLLCYIENNFFNYSNVYYYGMDEDVMYPSYMVVMTTFAGLAIVRRLSVDHRIGSKAVWVLICLYSSKLSMLFMASKAVLWVSAVLLLAVSPPLLLYKDKSKSASKMKPWQGYAHAGVVALSVWFCRETIFEVLQWWNGRPPSDGLLLGSCILLTGLACIPIVALHFSHVMSAKRYLVLVVAAGLLFILMQPPIPLAWTYHSDLIRSARQSADDISIYGFMASKPTWPSWLLLAAILLTLAAVTSIIPIKYIVELRTVYAIAVGIALGIYISAEYFLQAAILHALIIVTMVCTSVFVVFTHLPSASSTKLLPWIFALIVALFPVTYLLEGQVRINKNFLGESGVEDMAEEDNKIATLLAVEGARTSLLGLYAAIFMLIALEIKFELASLMREKIVERGGLRHSQSGQSSLATVPPRLRFMKQRRASTMPTFTIKRMAAEGAWMPAVGNVATVMCFAICLILNVHLTGGSNRAIFFLAPILLLLNQDSDFFAGFGDKQRYFPVTMAISAYLVLTALYSIWEDVWHGNTGWGVDIGGPDWIFAVKNVALLILTLPSHILFNSFVWSYTKQADSRPLLTVPLNLPSVIITDIIKIKILALLGVIYSLAQYLISRQQYLSGLKYI
;
A
#
# COMPACT_ATOMS: atom_id res chain seq x y z
N MET A 1 -34.52 36.25 5.87
CA MET A 1 -34.67 37.27 4.80
C MET A 1 -35.88 38.15 5.14
N SER A 2 -35.87 39.46 4.87
CA SER A 2 -37.05 40.31 5.15
C SER A 2 -38.17 40.08 4.11
N LEU A 3 -39.43 40.10 4.55
CA LEU A 3 -40.62 39.88 3.71
C LEU A 3 -40.64 40.81 2.48
N LYS A 4 -40.23 42.07 2.66
CA LYS A 4 -40.13 43.07 1.57
C LYS A 4 -39.14 42.65 0.49
N SER A 5 -38.00 42.09 0.88
CA SER A 5 -37.00 41.60 -0.07
C SER A 5 -37.51 40.35 -0.80
N PHE A 6 -38.25 39.49 -0.11
CA PHE A 6 -38.86 38.30 -0.68
C PHE A 6 -39.88 38.61 -1.78
N CYS A 7 -40.84 39.50 -1.50
CA CYS A 7 -41.83 39.89 -2.50
C CYS A 7 -41.18 40.48 -3.76
N LYS A 8 -40.08 41.23 -3.62
CA LYS A 8 -39.32 41.75 -4.76
C LYS A 8 -38.72 40.63 -5.63
N LEU A 9 -38.16 39.59 -5.01
CA LEU A 9 -37.57 38.47 -5.76
C LEU A 9 -38.63 37.63 -6.47
N ILE A 10 -39.76 37.33 -5.82
CA ILE A 10 -40.85 36.59 -6.47
C ILE A 10 -41.42 37.39 -7.64
N VAL A 11 -41.71 38.68 -7.46
CA VAL A 11 -42.21 39.54 -8.54
C VAL A 11 -41.21 39.59 -9.69
N GLY A 12 -39.91 39.73 -9.40
CA GLY A 12 -38.85 39.66 -10.41
C GLY A 12 -38.82 38.32 -11.15
N SER A 13 -38.97 37.20 -10.44
CA SER A 13 -39.05 35.85 -11.04
C SER A 13 -40.26 35.72 -11.96
N GLY A 14 -41.42 36.20 -11.54
CA GLY A 14 -42.66 36.17 -12.31
C GLY A 14 -42.58 37.02 -13.58
N ILE A 15 -41.98 38.22 -13.50
CA ILE A 15 -41.75 39.08 -14.66
C ILE A 15 -40.84 38.37 -15.68
N LEU A 16 -39.73 37.77 -15.22
CA LEU A 16 -38.84 37.00 -16.09
C LEU A 16 -39.55 35.80 -16.74
N ALA A 17 -40.32 35.04 -15.95
CA ALA A 17 -41.06 33.88 -16.46
C ALA A 17 -42.11 34.25 -17.53
N MET A 18 -42.75 35.42 -17.43
CA MET A 18 -43.68 35.91 -18.45
C MET A 18 -42.97 36.51 -19.67
N ALA A 19 -41.81 37.15 -19.48
CA ALA A 19 -41.07 37.78 -20.57
C ALA A 19 -40.34 36.78 -21.47
N ILE A 20 -39.79 35.69 -20.92
CA ILE A 20 -38.98 34.70 -21.65
C ILE A 20 -39.73 34.06 -22.84
N PRO A 21 -41.00 33.60 -22.72
CA PRO A 21 -41.75 33.08 -23.85
C PRO A 21 -41.92 34.09 -24.98
N GLY A 22 -42.16 35.37 -24.65
CA GLY A 22 -42.27 36.45 -25.63
C GLY A 22 -40.96 36.75 -26.33
N LEU A 23 -39.84 36.74 -25.57
CA LEU A 23 -38.50 36.87 -26.14
C LEU A 23 -38.15 35.69 -27.06
N ALA A 24 -38.64 34.48 -26.77
CA ALA A 24 -38.37 33.28 -27.56
C ALA A 24 -39.05 33.26 -28.95
N VAL A 25 -39.95 34.21 -29.23
CA VAL A 25 -40.60 34.41 -30.54
C VAL A 25 -39.79 35.38 -31.42
N LEU A 26 -38.85 36.13 -30.85
CA LEU A 26 -38.01 37.09 -31.58
C LEU A 26 -37.07 36.38 -32.59
N PRO A 27 -36.67 37.09 -33.65
CA PRO A 27 -35.78 36.54 -34.67
C PRO A 27 -34.45 36.05 -34.07
N PRO A 28 -33.79 35.06 -34.70
CA PRO A 28 -32.63 34.35 -34.15
C PRO A 28 -31.42 35.24 -33.87
N LYS A 29 -31.34 36.45 -34.45
CA LYS A 29 -30.31 37.44 -34.14
C LYS A 29 -30.39 37.97 -32.69
N LEU A 30 -31.55 37.88 -32.06
CA LEU A 30 -31.81 38.30 -30.68
C LEU A 30 -31.87 37.11 -29.70
N SER A 31 -31.48 35.90 -30.11
CA SER A 31 -31.50 34.71 -29.25
C SER A 31 -30.67 34.90 -27.97
N PHE A 32 -29.62 35.72 -27.99
CA PHE A 32 -28.82 36.05 -26.81
C PHE A 32 -29.66 36.65 -25.65
N LEU A 33 -30.71 37.43 -25.95
CA LEU A 33 -31.62 37.97 -24.93
C LEU A 33 -32.45 36.85 -24.27
N THR A 34 -32.87 35.85 -25.04
CA THR A 34 -33.58 34.68 -24.51
C THR A 34 -32.67 33.83 -23.63
N GLU A 35 -31.41 33.66 -24.04
CA GLU A 35 -30.39 32.94 -23.29
C GLU A 35 -30.06 33.63 -21.97
N ALA A 36 -29.83 34.95 -22.00
CA ALA A 36 -29.58 35.75 -20.79
C ALA A 36 -30.82 35.78 -19.88
N GLY A 37 -32.03 35.87 -20.44
CA GLY A 37 -33.29 35.80 -19.70
C GLY A 37 -33.47 34.46 -18.97
N LEU A 38 -33.19 33.35 -19.65
CA LEU A 38 -33.26 32.02 -19.04
C LEU A 38 -32.21 31.80 -17.95
N ILE A 39 -30.95 32.23 -18.17
CA ILE A 39 -29.88 32.11 -17.17
C ILE A 39 -30.21 32.97 -15.94
N SER A 40 -30.68 34.21 -16.14
CA SER A 40 -31.07 35.10 -15.04
C SER A 40 -32.26 34.55 -14.25
N HIS A 41 -33.26 33.99 -14.92
CA HIS A 41 -34.38 33.31 -14.25
C HIS A 41 -33.92 32.09 -13.45
N ALA A 42 -33.06 31.23 -14.02
CA ALA A 42 -32.52 30.07 -13.31
C ALA A 42 -31.69 30.48 -12.09
N LEU A 43 -30.82 31.49 -12.19
CA LEU A 43 -30.04 32.02 -11.08
C LEU A 43 -30.94 32.55 -9.95
N LEU A 44 -31.96 33.32 -10.31
CA LEU A 44 -32.88 33.92 -9.35
C LEU A 44 -33.74 32.85 -8.66
N LEU A 45 -34.17 31.83 -9.41
CA LEU A 45 -34.87 30.67 -8.86
C LEU A 45 -33.98 29.88 -7.88
N CYS A 46 -32.72 29.62 -8.24
CA CYS A 46 -31.75 28.98 -7.34
C CYS A 46 -31.52 29.81 -6.06
N TYR A 47 -31.40 31.13 -6.19
CA TYR A 47 -31.22 32.03 -5.04
C TYR A 47 -32.44 32.02 -4.11
N ILE A 48 -33.66 32.02 -4.67
CA ILE A 48 -34.90 31.90 -3.90
C ILE A 48 -34.89 30.56 -3.15
N GLU A 49 -34.79 29.44 -3.87
CA GLU A 49 -34.85 28.10 -3.27
C GLU A 49 -33.78 27.88 -2.18
N ASN A 50 -32.55 28.34 -2.38
CA ASN A 50 -31.48 28.23 -1.37
C ASN A 50 -31.77 28.99 -0.07
N ASN A 51 -32.55 30.06 -0.12
CA ASN A 51 -32.94 30.82 1.07
C ASN A 51 -34.18 30.24 1.77
N PHE A 52 -35.05 29.53 1.04
CA PHE A 52 -36.28 28.95 1.57
C PHE A 52 -36.13 27.49 2.02
N PHE A 53 -35.15 26.78 1.49
CA PHE A 53 -34.85 25.43 1.94
C PHE A 53 -34.47 25.46 3.42
N ASN A 54 -35.29 24.81 4.26
CA ASN A 54 -35.15 24.90 5.70
C ASN A 54 -33.96 24.01 6.15
N TYR A 55 -32.92 24.63 6.70
CA TYR A 55 -31.67 23.98 7.10
C TYR A 55 -31.80 23.17 8.41
N SER A 56 -32.90 23.36 9.15
CA SER A 56 -33.05 22.90 10.53
C SER A 56 -33.25 21.39 10.72
N ASN A 57 -33.65 20.64 9.69
CA ASN A 57 -34.17 19.28 9.87
C ASN A 57 -33.17 18.11 9.76
N VAL A 58 -31.89 18.34 9.51
CA VAL A 58 -30.91 17.23 9.34
C VAL A 58 -29.98 17.05 10.55
N TYR A 59 -29.77 18.08 11.38
CA TYR A 59 -28.78 18.00 12.49
C TYR A 59 -29.32 18.34 13.87
N TYR A 60 -30.39 19.14 13.97
CA TYR A 60 -31.05 19.41 15.24
C TYR A 60 -32.44 18.79 15.18
N TYR A 61 -32.73 17.90 16.13
CA TYR A 61 -34.08 17.43 16.44
C TYR A 61 -34.87 18.61 17.04
N GLY A 62 -35.12 19.64 16.22
CA GLY A 62 -35.88 20.83 16.58
C GLY A 62 -37.35 20.60 16.27
N MET A 63 -38.19 20.77 17.28
CA MET A 63 -39.64 20.59 17.26
C MET A 63 -40.39 21.69 16.46
N ASP A 64 -39.81 22.21 15.37
CA ASP A 64 -40.43 23.25 14.55
C ASP A 64 -41.07 22.59 13.31
N GLU A 65 -42.39 22.38 13.35
CA GLU A 65 -43.19 21.70 12.31
C GLU A 65 -43.29 22.47 10.96
N ASP A 66 -42.72 23.66 10.83
CA ASP A 66 -42.91 24.50 9.65
C ASP A 66 -41.82 24.31 8.59
N VAL A 67 -41.95 23.24 7.79
CA VAL A 67 -41.17 23.06 6.54
C VAL A 67 -41.66 24.06 5.49
N MET A 68 -41.06 25.26 5.42
CA MET A 68 -41.43 26.30 4.44
C MET A 68 -41.24 25.90 2.97
N TYR A 69 -40.24 25.06 2.65
CA TYR A 69 -39.97 24.63 1.27
C TYR A 69 -39.55 23.16 1.23
N PRO A 70 -40.44 22.26 0.78
CA PRO A 70 -40.20 20.83 0.88
C PRO A 70 -39.25 20.30 -0.19
N SER A 71 -38.53 19.22 0.14
CA SER A 71 -37.53 18.58 -0.73
C SER A 71 -38.09 18.12 -2.08
N TYR A 72 -39.34 17.66 -2.13
CA TYR A 72 -39.98 17.24 -3.39
C TYR A 72 -40.17 18.40 -4.38
N MET A 73 -40.34 19.64 -3.90
CA MET A 73 -40.44 20.81 -4.78
C MET A 73 -39.11 21.10 -5.46
N VAL A 74 -37.98 21.01 -4.73
CA VAL A 74 -36.63 21.15 -5.31
C VAL A 74 -36.41 20.11 -6.41
N VAL A 75 -36.80 18.86 -6.16
CA VAL A 75 -36.68 17.76 -7.14
C VAL A 75 -37.52 18.05 -8.38
N MET A 76 -38.78 18.44 -8.19
CA MET A 76 -39.70 18.75 -9.29
C MET A 76 -39.24 19.94 -10.14
N THR A 77 -38.85 21.06 -9.52
CA THR A 77 -38.38 22.24 -10.26
C THR A 77 -37.07 21.97 -11.00
N THR A 78 -36.21 21.11 -10.45
CA THR A 78 -34.96 20.67 -11.09
C THR A 78 -35.23 19.83 -12.34
N PHE A 79 -36.06 18.79 -12.24
CA PHE A 79 -36.38 17.93 -13.38
C PHE A 79 -37.18 18.66 -14.47
N ALA A 80 -38.13 19.52 -14.07
CA ALA A 80 -38.87 20.36 -15.00
C ALA A 80 -37.93 21.32 -15.76
N GLY A 81 -37.00 21.98 -15.04
CA GLY A 81 -35.98 22.84 -15.64
C GLY A 81 -35.11 22.10 -16.65
N LEU A 82 -34.59 20.92 -16.29
CA LEU A 82 -33.78 20.09 -17.18
C LEU A 82 -34.56 19.60 -18.43
N ALA A 83 -35.84 19.24 -18.26
CA ALA A 83 -36.70 18.84 -19.37
C ALA A 83 -36.94 19.99 -20.36
N ILE A 84 -37.18 21.21 -19.85
CA ILE A 84 -37.36 22.42 -20.67
C ILE A 84 -36.07 22.74 -21.43
N VAL A 85 -34.91 22.72 -20.75
CA VAL A 85 -33.60 22.96 -21.39
C VAL A 85 -33.32 21.94 -22.49
N ARG A 86 -33.63 20.66 -22.26
CA ARG A 86 -33.47 19.60 -23.27
C ARG A 86 -34.36 19.85 -24.48
N ARG A 87 -35.63 20.21 -24.28
CA ARG A 87 -36.57 20.52 -25.37
C ARG A 87 -36.10 21.73 -26.19
N LEU A 88 -35.74 22.83 -25.52
CA LEU A 88 -35.27 24.05 -26.18
C LEU A 88 -33.93 23.85 -26.92
N SER A 89 -33.08 22.93 -26.44
CA SER A 89 -31.85 22.53 -27.13
C SER A 89 -32.14 21.71 -28.40
N VAL A 90 -33.07 20.75 -28.35
CA VAL A 90 -33.50 19.96 -29.51
C VAL A 90 -34.12 20.86 -30.58
N ASP A 91 -34.92 21.84 -30.14
CA ASP A 91 -35.58 22.82 -31.03
C ASP A 91 -34.61 23.92 -31.55
N HIS A 92 -33.31 23.85 -31.19
CA HIS A 92 -32.26 24.78 -31.62
C HIS A 92 -32.53 26.27 -31.29
N ARG A 93 -33.33 26.53 -30.25
CA ARG A 93 -33.67 27.89 -29.81
C ARG A 93 -32.63 28.51 -28.88
N ILE A 94 -31.78 27.67 -28.27
CA ILE A 94 -30.76 28.06 -27.30
C ILE A 94 -29.40 27.51 -27.75
N GLY A 95 -28.36 28.34 -27.67
CA GLY A 95 -26.98 27.94 -27.94
C GLY A 95 -26.39 26.96 -26.93
N SER A 96 -25.35 26.23 -27.34
CA SER A 96 -24.67 25.22 -26.51
C SER A 96 -24.10 25.77 -25.19
N LYS A 97 -23.64 27.03 -25.19
CA LYS A 97 -23.11 27.70 -24.00
C LYS A 97 -24.20 27.93 -22.93
N ALA A 98 -25.37 28.40 -23.34
CA ALA A 98 -26.48 28.64 -22.43
C ALA A 98 -27.07 27.33 -21.91
N VAL A 99 -27.19 26.29 -22.76
CA VAL A 99 -27.58 24.93 -22.33
C VAL A 99 -26.63 24.39 -21.26
N TRP A 100 -25.31 24.56 -21.46
CA TRP A 100 -24.30 24.14 -20.49
C TRP A 100 -24.47 24.83 -19.12
N VAL A 101 -24.62 26.16 -19.08
CA VAL A 101 -24.82 26.92 -17.83
C VAL A 101 -26.12 26.49 -17.14
N LEU A 102 -27.22 26.37 -17.89
CA LEU A 102 -28.52 26.00 -17.33
C LEU A 102 -28.52 24.57 -16.75
N ILE A 103 -27.89 23.60 -17.43
CA ILE A 103 -27.74 22.24 -16.90
C ILE A 103 -26.96 22.26 -15.58
N CYS A 104 -25.88 23.04 -15.48
CA CYS A 104 -25.09 23.16 -14.24
C CYS A 104 -25.91 23.79 -13.11
N LEU A 105 -26.65 24.87 -13.37
CA LEU A 105 -27.47 25.55 -12.36
C LEU A 105 -28.65 24.71 -11.86
N TYR A 106 -29.33 23.97 -12.75
CA TYR A 106 -30.41 23.09 -12.32
C TYR A 106 -29.87 21.86 -11.58
N SER A 107 -28.79 21.23 -12.07
CA SER A 107 -28.22 20.07 -11.39
C SER A 107 -27.59 20.41 -10.03
N SER A 108 -27.04 21.61 -9.85
CA SER A 108 -26.52 22.07 -8.55
C SER A 108 -27.60 22.14 -7.47
N LYS A 109 -28.89 22.27 -7.83
CA LYS A 109 -29.98 22.27 -6.83
C LYS A 109 -30.08 20.97 -6.05
N LEU A 110 -29.73 19.84 -6.66
CA LEU A 110 -29.78 18.54 -6.00
C LEU A 110 -28.81 18.45 -4.82
N SER A 111 -27.74 19.26 -4.77
CA SER A 111 -26.82 19.25 -3.64
C SER A 111 -27.47 19.75 -2.34
N MET A 112 -28.51 20.58 -2.43
CA MET A 112 -29.27 21.05 -1.26
C MET A 112 -29.95 19.89 -0.51
N LEU A 113 -30.26 18.78 -1.20
CA LEU A 113 -30.91 17.62 -0.58
C LEU A 113 -29.96 16.81 0.30
N PHE A 114 -28.65 16.87 0.03
CA PHE A 114 -27.64 16.09 0.73
C PHE A 114 -27.01 16.86 1.89
N MET A 115 -26.88 18.18 1.76
CA MET A 115 -26.26 19.02 2.77
C MET A 115 -27.05 20.28 3.04
N ALA A 116 -27.30 20.51 4.33
CA ALA A 116 -27.93 21.70 4.84
C ALA A 116 -26.90 22.82 5.12
N SER A 117 -26.24 23.35 4.08
CA SER A 117 -25.39 24.55 4.23
C SER A 117 -25.67 25.60 3.14
N LYS A 118 -25.67 26.88 3.54
CA LYS A 118 -26.08 28.03 2.71
C LYS A 118 -25.22 28.24 1.47
N ALA A 119 -23.97 27.78 1.51
CA ALA A 119 -23.01 27.92 0.42
C ALA A 119 -23.08 26.76 -0.58
N VAL A 120 -23.68 25.62 -0.23
CA VAL A 120 -23.55 24.35 -0.97
C VAL A 120 -24.05 24.46 -2.40
N LEU A 121 -25.20 25.13 -2.64
CA LEU A 121 -25.73 25.33 -4.00
C LEU A 121 -24.73 26.06 -4.89
N TRP A 122 -24.20 27.18 -4.41
CA TRP A 122 -23.33 28.05 -5.21
C TRP A 122 -21.99 27.38 -5.47
N VAL A 123 -21.45 26.71 -4.46
CA VAL A 123 -20.19 25.97 -4.55
C VAL A 123 -20.33 24.79 -5.52
N SER A 124 -21.43 24.03 -5.45
CA SER A 124 -21.69 22.93 -6.39
C SER A 124 -21.93 23.43 -7.82
N ALA A 125 -22.58 24.59 -8.00
CA ALA A 125 -22.73 25.23 -9.31
C ALA A 125 -21.38 25.64 -9.92
N VAL A 126 -20.49 26.26 -9.13
CA VAL A 126 -19.13 26.64 -9.58
C VAL A 126 -18.32 25.40 -9.94
N LEU A 127 -18.38 24.32 -9.14
CA LEU A 127 -17.69 23.06 -9.43
C LEU A 127 -18.23 22.40 -10.72
N LEU A 128 -19.55 22.32 -10.87
CA LEU A 128 -20.18 21.74 -12.07
C LEU A 128 -19.82 22.54 -13.33
N LEU A 129 -19.78 23.87 -13.25
CA LEU A 129 -19.29 24.72 -14.33
C LEU A 129 -17.81 24.47 -14.63
N ALA A 130 -16.96 24.20 -13.64
CA ALA A 130 -15.56 23.90 -13.91
C ALA A 130 -15.35 22.54 -14.61
N VAL A 131 -16.10 21.50 -14.22
CA VAL A 131 -15.87 20.10 -14.64
C VAL A 131 -16.61 19.70 -15.92
N SER A 132 -17.78 20.26 -16.18
CA SER A 132 -18.64 19.86 -17.31
C SER A 132 -18.28 20.38 -18.72
N PRO A 133 -17.46 21.44 -18.95
CA PRO A 133 -17.15 21.93 -20.29
C PRO A 133 -16.60 20.88 -21.27
N PRO A 134 -15.69 19.97 -20.88
CA PRO A 134 -15.22 18.88 -21.75
C PRO A 134 -16.32 17.91 -22.18
N LEU A 135 -17.41 17.78 -21.40
CA LEU A 135 -18.51 16.85 -21.68
C LEU A 135 -19.62 17.50 -22.51
N LEU A 136 -19.93 18.76 -22.24
CA LEU A 136 -21.11 19.45 -22.78
C LEU A 136 -20.78 20.48 -23.86
N LEU A 137 -19.63 21.16 -23.76
CA LEU A 137 -19.33 22.33 -24.59
C LEU A 137 -18.44 21.97 -25.80
N TYR A 138 -17.48 21.07 -25.60
CA TYR A 138 -16.54 20.63 -26.65
C TYR A 138 -16.95 19.34 -27.37
N LYS A 139 -18.19 18.87 -27.17
CA LYS A 139 -18.72 17.64 -27.78
C LYS A 139 -19.17 17.91 -29.23
N ASP A 140 -18.21 17.99 -30.16
CA ASP A 140 -18.52 18.02 -31.58
C ASP A 140 -18.91 16.62 -32.08
N LYS A 141 -20.19 16.43 -32.40
CA LYS A 141 -20.72 15.17 -32.94
C LYS A 141 -20.16 14.80 -34.33
N SER A 142 -19.58 15.77 -35.05
CA SER A 142 -19.17 15.62 -36.45
C SER A 142 -17.70 15.23 -36.64
N LYS A 143 -16.85 15.36 -35.61
CA LYS A 143 -15.42 15.01 -35.68
C LYS A 143 -15.05 14.10 -34.53
N SER A 144 -14.56 12.91 -34.85
CA SER A 144 -14.04 11.92 -33.88
C SER A 144 -12.84 12.41 -33.05
N ALA A 145 -12.37 13.64 -33.26
CA ALA A 145 -11.28 14.24 -32.51
C ALA A 145 -11.54 15.75 -32.29
N SER A 146 -12.08 16.11 -31.12
CA SER A 146 -11.98 17.47 -30.60
C SER A 146 -10.56 17.66 -30.05
N LYS A 147 -9.70 18.37 -30.78
CA LYS A 147 -8.35 18.72 -30.30
C LYS A 147 -8.38 20.09 -29.65
N MET A 148 -8.82 20.12 -28.39
CA MET A 148 -8.60 21.27 -27.52
C MET A 148 -7.10 21.59 -27.50
N LYS A 149 -6.71 22.86 -27.67
CA LYS A 149 -5.29 23.23 -27.69
C LYS A 149 -4.65 22.91 -26.33
N PRO A 150 -3.37 22.51 -26.26
CA PRO A 150 -2.72 22.17 -24.98
C PRO A 150 -2.84 23.26 -23.91
N TRP A 151 -2.66 24.54 -24.30
CA TRP A 151 -2.85 25.69 -23.40
C TRP A 151 -4.26 25.75 -22.80
N GLN A 152 -5.30 25.47 -23.59
CA GLN A 152 -6.68 25.43 -23.10
C GLN A 152 -6.84 24.30 -22.08
N GLY A 153 -6.20 23.14 -22.31
CA GLY A 153 -6.17 22.02 -21.37
C GLY A 153 -5.61 22.41 -20.01
N TYR A 154 -4.45 23.07 -20.00
CA TYR A 154 -3.83 23.56 -18.77
C TYR A 154 -4.68 24.65 -18.08
N ALA A 155 -5.26 25.57 -18.85
CA ALA A 155 -6.16 26.59 -18.30
C ALA A 155 -7.39 25.97 -17.64
N HIS A 156 -8.04 24.98 -18.27
CA HIS A 156 -9.16 24.26 -17.70
C HIS A 156 -8.78 23.48 -16.44
N ALA A 157 -7.63 22.81 -16.43
CA ALA A 157 -7.12 22.14 -15.23
C ALA A 157 -6.88 23.14 -14.08
N GLY A 158 -6.36 24.34 -14.39
CA GLY A 158 -6.20 25.42 -13.41
C GLY A 158 -7.54 25.92 -12.85
N VAL A 159 -8.55 26.11 -13.71
CA VAL A 159 -9.91 26.49 -13.27
C VAL A 159 -10.53 25.40 -12.38
N VAL A 160 -10.34 24.13 -12.73
CA VAL A 160 -10.77 23.00 -11.89
C VAL A 160 -10.08 23.03 -10.53
N ALA A 161 -8.76 23.21 -10.49
CA ALA A 161 -8.02 23.30 -9.23
C ALA A 161 -8.49 24.45 -8.33
N LEU A 162 -8.68 25.64 -8.91
CA LEU A 162 -9.22 26.80 -8.19
C LEU A 162 -10.65 26.57 -7.71
N SER A 163 -11.49 25.93 -8.52
CA SER A 163 -12.87 25.62 -8.14
C SER A 163 -12.92 24.66 -6.94
N VAL A 164 -12.13 23.58 -6.95
CA VAL A 164 -12.07 22.62 -5.84
C VAL A 164 -11.51 23.29 -4.59
N TRP A 165 -10.50 24.15 -4.72
CA TRP A 165 -9.96 24.92 -3.59
C TRP A 165 -10.99 25.86 -2.97
N PHE A 166 -11.83 26.50 -3.79
CA PHE A 166 -12.96 27.29 -3.33
C PHE A 166 -14.01 26.41 -2.63
N CYS A 167 -14.20 25.17 -3.08
CA CYS A 167 -15.13 24.20 -2.47
C CYS A 167 -14.64 23.59 -1.14
N ARG A 168 -13.43 23.92 -0.65
CA ARG A 168 -12.81 23.24 0.50
C ARG A 168 -13.69 23.19 1.76
N GLU A 169 -14.47 24.23 2.04
CA GLU A 169 -15.34 24.30 3.21
C GLU A 169 -16.52 23.34 3.09
N THR A 170 -17.12 23.24 1.90
CA THR A 170 -18.16 22.23 1.63
C THR A 170 -17.59 20.82 1.67
N ILE A 171 -16.37 20.60 1.18
CA ILE A 171 -15.70 19.29 1.26
C ILE A 171 -15.46 18.91 2.72
N PHE A 172 -15.04 19.87 3.55
CA PHE A 172 -14.89 19.68 4.99
C PHE A 172 -16.20 19.26 5.65
N GLU A 173 -17.30 19.96 5.38
CA GLU A 173 -18.63 19.63 5.89
C GLU A 173 -19.12 18.25 5.41
N VAL A 174 -18.91 17.88 4.13
CA VAL A 174 -19.23 16.54 3.59
C VAL A 174 -18.48 15.46 4.35
N LEU A 175 -17.18 15.66 4.55
CA LEU A 175 -16.33 14.69 5.25
C LEU A 175 -16.69 14.58 6.73
N GLN A 176 -17.04 15.70 7.37
CA GLN A 176 -17.52 15.72 8.74
C GLN A 176 -18.86 14.99 8.88
N TRP A 177 -19.79 15.20 7.93
CA TRP A 177 -21.05 14.47 7.90
C TRP A 177 -20.83 12.96 7.74
N TRP A 178 -19.92 12.56 6.85
CA TRP A 178 -19.64 11.15 6.58
C TRP A 178 -18.94 10.45 7.76
N ASN A 179 -17.94 11.10 8.36
CA ASN A 179 -17.14 10.49 9.44
C ASN A 179 -17.72 10.73 10.85
N GLY A 180 -18.67 11.64 11.00
CA GLY A 180 -19.20 12.08 12.30
C GLY A 180 -18.19 12.83 13.19
N ARG A 181 -16.98 13.11 12.69
CA ARG A 181 -15.89 13.81 13.38
C ARG A 181 -15.23 14.82 12.44
N PRO A 182 -14.66 15.93 12.95
CA PRO A 182 -13.95 16.87 12.09
C PRO A 182 -12.78 16.17 11.37
N PRO A 183 -12.69 16.28 10.02
CA PRO A 183 -11.63 15.61 9.26
C PRO A 183 -10.25 16.19 9.57
N SER A 184 -9.23 15.33 9.56
CA SER A 184 -7.83 15.73 9.66
C SER A 184 -7.41 16.58 8.45
N ASP A 185 -6.42 17.45 8.64
CA ASP A 185 -5.86 18.31 7.60
C ASP A 185 -5.40 17.52 6.37
N GLY A 186 -4.72 16.38 6.60
CA GLY A 186 -4.27 15.48 5.55
C GLY A 186 -5.44 14.86 4.77
N LEU A 187 -6.54 14.50 5.45
CA LEU A 187 -7.74 14.00 4.81
C LEU A 187 -8.42 15.08 3.94
N LEU A 188 -8.52 16.30 4.46
CA LEU A 188 -9.09 17.43 3.72
C LEU A 188 -8.26 17.77 2.47
N LEU A 189 -6.94 17.95 2.63
CA LEU A 189 -6.06 18.24 1.51
C LEU A 189 -6.04 17.08 0.49
N GLY A 190 -5.98 15.84 0.98
CA GLY A 190 -6.04 14.64 0.14
C GLY A 190 -7.32 14.53 -0.67
N SER A 191 -8.47 14.84 -0.04
CA SER A 191 -9.77 14.88 -0.72
C SER A 191 -9.83 15.98 -1.78
N CYS A 192 -9.25 17.16 -1.53
CA CYS A 192 -9.14 18.23 -2.52
C CYS A 192 -8.29 17.78 -3.72
N ILE A 193 -7.11 17.20 -3.47
CA ILE A 193 -6.23 16.69 -4.54
C ILE A 193 -6.93 15.58 -5.33
N LEU A 194 -7.59 14.64 -4.65
CA LEU A 194 -8.33 13.57 -5.31
C LEU A 194 -9.45 14.12 -6.20
N LEU A 195 -10.24 15.06 -5.69
CA LEU A 195 -11.34 15.69 -6.45
C LEU A 195 -10.82 16.46 -7.66
N THR A 196 -9.70 17.21 -7.54
CA THR A 196 -9.09 17.85 -8.72
C THR A 196 -8.64 16.84 -9.77
N GLY A 197 -8.06 15.71 -9.36
CA GLY A 197 -7.69 14.62 -10.25
C GLY A 197 -8.90 14.00 -10.95
N LEU A 198 -9.94 13.64 -10.20
CA LEU A 198 -11.18 13.06 -10.74
C LEU A 198 -11.88 14.02 -11.71
N ALA A 199 -11.95 15.30 -11.36
CA ALA A 199 -12.51 16.35 -12.20
C ALA A 199 -11.74 16.57 -13.52
N CYS A 200 -10.45 16.24 -13.56
CA CYS A 200 -9.64 16.32 -14.77
C CYS A 200 -9.73 15.08 -15.69
N ILE A 201 -10.36 13.98 -15.25
CA ILE A 201 -10.49 12.74 -16.05
C ILE A 201 -11.16 13.01 -17.41
N PRO A 202 -12.30 13.73 -17.52
CA PRO A 202 -12.96 13.96 -18.81
C PRO A 202 -12.08 14.73 -19.80
N ILE A 203 -11.22 15.65 -19.31
CA ILE A 203 -10.27 16.40 -20.14
C ILE A 203 -9.28 15.43 -20.80
N VAL A 204 -8.65 14.57 -19.99
CA VAL A 204 -7.60 13.66 -20.46
C VAL A 204 -8.20 12.52 -21.29
N ALA A 205 -9.34 11.94 -20.87
CA ALA A 205 -9.96 10.79 -21.52
C ALA A 205 -10.53 11.15 -22.90
N LEU A 206 -11.16 12.32 -23.05
CA LEU A 206 -11.85 12.70 -24.28
C LEU A 206 -10.97 13.50 -25.24
N HIS A 207 -10.12 14.41 -24.75
CA HIS A 207 -9.36 15.35 -25.61
C HIS A 207 -7.88 14.98 -25.74
N PHE A 208 -7.26 14.44 -24.68
CA PHE A 208 -5.82 14.13 -24.64
C PHE A 208 -5.52 12.63 -24.52
N SER A 209 -6.41 11.77 -25.05
CA SER A 209 -6.25 10.31 -24.99
C SER A 209 -4.98 9.77 -25.67
N HIS A 210 -4.47 10.52 -26.65
CA HIS A 210 -3.23 10.23 -27.38
C HIS A 210 -1.96 10.61 -26.60
N VAL A 211 -2.08 11.50 -25.61
CA VAL A 211 -0.94 12.01 -24.84
C VAL A 211 -0.72 11.13 -23.61
N MET A 212 0.25 10.22 -23.69
CA MET A 212 0.56 9.30 -22.58
C MET A 212 1.03 10.04 -21.32
N SER A 213 1.73 11.17 -21.46
CA SER A 213 2.17 11.97 -20.31
C SER A 213 0.98 12.51 -19.50
N ALA A 214 -0.08 13.01 -20.16
CA ALA A 214 -1.28 13.50 -19.49
C ALA A 214 -1.99 12.40 -18.67
N LYS A 215 -2.09 11.18 -19.22
CA LYS A 215 -2.62 10.03 -18.47
C LYS A 215 -1.79 9.68 -17.24
N ARG A 216 -0.46 9.77 -17.35
CA ARG A 216 0.47 9.47 -16.26
C ARG A 216 0.40 10.52 -15.15
N TYR A 217 0.40 11.81 -15.51
CA TYR A 217 0.23 12.89 -14.53
C TYR A 217 -1.12 12.79 -13.81
N LEU A 218 -2.20 12.44 -14.53
CA LEU A 218 -3.51 12.20 -13.93
C LEU A 218 -3.46 11.05 -12.91
N VAL A 219 -2.83 9.93 -13.26
CA VAL A 219 -2.64 8.80 -12.33
C VAL A 219 -1.82 9.23 -11.10
N LEU A 220 -0.76 10.01 -11.28
CA LEU A 220 0.05 10.54 -10.18
C LEU A 220 -0.76 11.45 -9.24
N VAL A 221 -1.57 12.37 -9.78
CA VAL A 221 -2.40 13.28 -8.97
C VAL A 221 -3.46 12.50 -8.19
N VAL A 222 -4.15 11.55 -8.84
CA VAL A 222 -5.15 10.71 -8.16
C VAL A 222 -4.51 9.84 -7.08
N ALA A 223 -3.36 9.22 -7.37
CA ALA A 223 -2.61 8.44 -6.38
C ALA A 223 -2.09 9.29 -5.22
N ALA A 224 -1.65 10.53 -5.49
CA ALA A 224 -1.27 11.48 -4.44
C ALA A 224 -2.46 11.82 -3.54
N GLY A 225 -3.63 12.11 -4.11
CA GLY A 225 -4.85 12.34 -3.32
C GLY A 225 -5.20 11.16 -2.42
N LEU A 226 -5.16 9.93 -2.96
CA LEU A 226 -5.39 8.70 -2.18
C LEU A 226 -4.36 8.49 -1.07
N LEU A 227 -3.07 8.75 -1.35
CA LEU A 227 -2.01 8.65 -0.35
C LEU A 227 -2.21 9.61 0.82
N PHE A 228 -2.61 10.85 0.55
CA PHE A 228 -2.92 11.82 1.60
C PHE A 228 -4.13 11.42 2.44
N ILE A 229 -5.16 10.82 1.80
CA ILE A 229 -6.35 10.29 2.51
C ILE A 229 -5.98 9.11 3.43
N LEU A 230 -5.09 8.21 2.96
CA LEU A 230 -4.70 7.01 3.71
C LEU A 230 -3.70 7.31 4.84
N MET A 231 -2.68 8.12 4.57
CA MET A 231 -1.62 8.43 5.53
C MET A 231 -1.98 9.57 6.48
N GLN A 232 -2.93 10.43 6.09
CA GLN A 232 -3.38 11.61 6.84
C GLN A 232 -2.21 12.40 7.48
N PRO A 233 -1.26 12.89 6.66
CA PRO A 233 -0.09 13.59 7.20
C PRO A 233 -0.54 14.85 7.97
N PRO A 234 0.02 15.10 9.16
CA PRO A 234 -0.23 16.35 9.85
C PRO A 234 0.36 17.52 9.02
N ILE A 235 -0.48 18.51 8.72
CA ILE A 235 -0.07 19.71 7.99
C ILE A 235 0.60 20.67 8.98
N PRO A 236 1.78 21.25 8.65
CA PRO A 236 2.40 22.24 9.51
C PRO A 236 1.47 23.43 9.74
N LEU A 237 1.49 23.99 10.95
CA LEU A 237 0.61 25.11 11.35
C LEU A 237 0.66 26.29 10.38
N ALA A 238 1.81 26.58 9.77
CA ALA A 238 1.96 27.64 8.76
C ALA A 238 1.14 27.40 7.47
N TRP A 239 0.80 26.15 7.16
CA TRP A 239 0.01 25.75 5.99
C TRP A 239 -1.43 25.38 6.36
N THR A 240 -1.81 25.55 7.63
CA THR A 240 -3.18 25.26 8.06
C THR A 240 -4.16 26.22 7.40
N TYR A 241 -5.32 25.67 7.05
CA TYR A 241 -6.39 26.40 6.40
C TYR A 241 -6.88 27.52 7.32
N HIS A 242 -6.70 28.77 6.90
CA HIS A 242 -7.09 29.98 7.66
C HIS A 242 -8.62 30.24 7.67
N SER A 243 -9.44 29.24 7.37
CA SER A 243 -10.90 29.40 7.47
C SER A 243 -11.33 29.24 8.92
N ASP A 244 -12.02 30.25 9.45
CA ASP A 244 -12.49 30.29 10.83
C ASP A 244 -13.38 29.09 11.19
N LEU A 245 -14.16 28.57 10.24
CA LEU A 245 -15.02 27.39 10.40
C LEU A 245 -14.25 26.10 10.67
N ILE A 246 -13.11 25.92 9.99
CA ILE A 246 -12.24 24.73 10.19
C ILE A 246 -11.45 24.87 11.49
N ARG A 247 -11.05 26.10 11.84
CA ARG A 247 -10.34 26.38 13.09
C ARG A 247 -11.22 26.13 14.32
N SER A 248 -12.46 26.61 14.31
CA SER A 248 -13.41 26.42 15.41
C SER A 248 -13.80 24.96 15.60
N ALA A 249 -13.93 24.18 14.53
CA ALA A 249 -14.24 22.75 14.60
C ALA A 249 -13.10 21.90 15.18
N ARG A 250 -11.85 22.37 15.14
CA ARG A 250 -10.66 21.65 15.63
C ARG A 250 -10.25 22.04 17.05
N GLN A 251 -10.42 23.30 17.39
CA GLN A 251 -10.11 23.83 18.71
C GLN A 251 -11.41 23.89 19.51
N SER A 252 -12.06 22.73 19.68
CA SER A 252 -13.15 22.65 20.64
C SER A 252 -12.54 22.94 22.02
N ALA A 253 -13.11 23.90 22.76
CA ALA A 253 -12.62 24.26 24.08
C ALA A 253 -12.63 23.07 25.06
N ASP A 254 -13.48 22.08 24.77
CA ASP A 254 -13.64 20.84 25.51
C ASP A 254 -12.43 19.90 25.32
N ASP A 255 -11.88 19.75 24.11
CA ASP A 255 -10.73 18.85 23.90
C ASP A 255 -9.46 19.33 24.62
N ILE A 256 -9.22 20.64 24.62
CA ILE A 256 -8.06 21.24 25.31
C ILE A 256 -8.23 21.15 26.83
N SER A 257 -9.46 21.28 27.35
CA SER A 257 -9.73 21.18 28.78
C SER A 257 -9.72 19.73 29.30
N ILE A 258 -10.13 18.75 28.48
CA ILE A 258 -10.17 17.32 28.85
C ILE A 258 -8.79 16.66 28.72
N TYR A 259 -8.07 16.89 27.61
CA TYR A 259 -6.84 16.15 27.29
C TYR A 259 -5.56 16.97 27.49
N GLY A 260 -5.66 18.26 27.81
CA GLY A 260 -4.51 19.16 27.93
C GLY A 260 -3.81 19.44 26.61
N PHE A 261 -2.71 20.20 26.65
CA PHE A 261 -1.87 20.44 25.47
C PHE A 261 -1.11 19.17 25.11
N MET A 262 -1.59 18.43 24.11
CA MET A 262 -0.79 17.34 23.52
C MET A 262 0.44 17.92 22.81
N ALA A 263 1.63 17.50 23.26
CA ALA A 263 2.89 17.87 22.60
C ALA A 263 2.86 17.46 21.13
N SER A 264 3.01 18.44 20.23
CA SER A 264 2.95 18.20 18.79
C SER A 264 4.14 17.34 18.35
N LYS A 265 3.88 16.12 17.87
CA LYS A 265 4.89 15.33 17.17
C LYS A 265 5.40 16.10 15.95
N PRO A 266 6.70 16.03 15.61
CA PRO A 266 7.23 16.67 14.42
C PRO A 266 6.50 16.14 13.19
N THR A 267 5.94 17.04 12.37
CA THR A 267 5.07 16.65 11.26
C THR A 267 5.84 16.21 10.01
N TRP A 268 7.07 16.71 9.86
CA TRP A 268 7.89 16.56 8.65
C TRP A 268 8.29 15.11 8.25
N PRO A 269 8.47 14.12 9.16
CA PRO A 269 8.87 12.77 8.73
C PRO A 269 7.82 12.10 7.85
N SER A 270 6.53 12.27 8.17
CA SER A 270 5.43 11.73 7.37
C SER A 270 5.42 12.23 5.91
N TRP A 271 5.90 13.47 5.68
CA TRP A 271 6.02 14.06 4.36
C TRP A 271 7.14 13.43 3.54
N LEU A 272 8.21 12.95 4.19
CA LEU A 272 9.27 12.21 3.51
C LEU A 272 8.80 10.83 3.05
N LEU A 273 7.99 10.13 3.84
CA LEU A 273 7.37 8.88 3.43
C LEU A 273 6.48 9.08 2.19
N LEU A 274 5.64 10.12 2.21
CA LEU A 274 4.81 10.48 1.06
C LEU A 274 5.67 10.82 -0.17
N ALA A 275 6.73 11.59 0.01
CA ALA A 275 7.66 11.91 -1.06
C ALA A 275 8.32 10.65 -1.65
N ALA A 276 8.73 9.69 -0.81
CA ALA A 276 9.31 8.43 -1.26
C ALA A 276 8.31 7.60 -2.11
N ILE A 277 7.06 7.46 -1.64
CA ILE A 277 6.04 6.71 -2.39
C ILE A 277 5.70 7.41 -3.70
N LEU A 278 5.53 8.74 -3.70
CA LEU A 278 5.28 9.50 -4.93
C LEU A 278 6.45 9.43 -5.90
N LEU A 279 7.69 9.44 -5.39
CA LEU A 279 8.88 9.33 -6.21
C LEU A 279 8.99 7.95 -6.87
N THR A 280 8.67 6.86 -6.16
CA THR A 280 8.61 5.50 -6.75
C THR A 280 7.51 5.40 -7.82
N LEU A 281 6.33 5.95 -7.56
CA LEU A 281 5.24 5.96 -8.54
C LEU A 281 5.58 6.82 -9.76
N ALA A 282 6.23 7.97 -9.54
CA ALA A 282 6.73 8.83 -10.60
C ALA A 282 7.83 8.14 -11.43
N ALA A 283 8.69 7.35 -10.77
CA ALA A 283 9.71 6.56 -11.44
C ALA A 283 9.08 5.53 -12.39
N VAL A 284 8.12 4.73 -11.91
CA VAL A 284 7.41 3.73 -12.73
C VAL A 284 6.63 4.37 -13.88
N THR A 285 6.08 5.56 -13.69
CA THR A 285 5.25 6.27 -14.68
C THR A 285 6.02 7.26 -15.56
N SER A 286 7.33 7.44 -15.35
CA SER A 286 8.18 8.47 -15.97
C SER A 286 8.18 8.46 -17.51
N ILE A 287 8.13 9.67 -18.11
CA ILE A 287 8.09 9.90 -19.57
C ILE A 287 9.32 9.29 -20.26
N ILE A 288 10.48 9.45 -19.62
CA ILE A 288 11.73 8.83 -20.05
C ILE A 288 11.82 7.48 -19.35
N PRO A 289 11.71 6.36 -20.08
CA PRO A 289 11.76 5.05 -19.47
C PRO A 289 13.09 4.86 -18.74
N ILE A 290 13.04 4.76 -17.41
CA ILE A 290 14.19 4.52 -16.50
C ILE A 290 15.00 3.30 -16.92
N LYS A 291 14.38 2.36 -17.64
CA LYS A 291 15.05 1.21 -18.25
C LYS A 291 16.26 1.58 -19.11
N TYR A 292 16.28 2.76 -19.73
CA TYR A 292 17.32 3.12 -20.71
C TYR A 292 18.40 4.06 -20.16
N ILE A 293 18.14 4.79 -19.07
CA ILE A 293 19.09 5.76 -18.51
C ILE A 293 19.48 5.33 -17.09
N VAL A 294 20.70 4.83 -16.96
CA VAL A 294 21.24 4.33 -15.68
C VAL A 294 21.38 5.46 -14.65
N GLU A 295 21.78 6.66 -15.08
CA GLU A 295 21.94 7.84 -14.20
C GLU A 295 20.61 8.29 -13.59
N LEU A 296 19.54 8.31 -14.38
CA LEU A 296 18.22 8.65 -13.87
C LEU A 296 17.75 7.59 -12.85
N ARG A 297 18.06 6.32 -13.12
CA ARG A 297 17.76 5.21 -12.20
C ARG A 297 18.52 5.31 -10.89
N THR A 298 19.81 5.64 -10.90
CA THR A 298 20.59 5.85 -9.67
C THR A 298 20.03 7.01 -8.86
N VAL A 299 19.71 8.14 -9.52
CA VAL A 299 19.16 9.31 -8.85
C VAL A 299 17.83 8.98 -8.17
N TYR A 300 16.92 8.28 -8.85
CA TYR A 300 15.66 7.86 -8.24
C TYR A 300 15.87 6.90 -7.06
N ALA A 301 16.74 5.89 -7.21
CA ALA A 301 17.01 4.94 -6.15
C ALA A 301 17.60 5.62 -4.90
N ILE A 302 18.61 6.47 -5.09
CA ILE A 302 19.24 7.23 -4.01
C ILE A 302 18.24 8.17 -3.33
N ALA A 303 17.43 8.90 -4.10
CA ALA A 303 16.46 9.83 -3.53
C ALA A 303 15.34 9.10 -2.73
N VAL A 304 14.88 7.93 -3.20
CA VAL A 304 13.94 7.08 -2.41
C VAL A 304 14.61 6.58 -1.14
N GLY A 305 15.85 6.08 -1.24
CA GLY A 305 16.61 5.58 -0.09
C GLY A 305 16.88 6.63 0.97
N ILE A 306 17.25 7.85 0.57
CA ILE A 306 17.45 8.98 1.49
C ILE A 306 16.15 9.36 2.18
N ALA A 307 15.04 9.49 1.43
CA ALA A 307 13.75 9.88 2.00
C ALA A 307 13.25 8.84 3.03
N LEU A 308 13.34 7.55 2.70
CA LEU A 308 12.97 6.47 3.63
C LEU A 308 13.93 6.36 4.82
N GLY A 309 15.24 6.52 4.58
CA GLY A 309 16.26 6.49 5.63
C GLY A 309 16.05 7.58 6.67
N ILE A 310 15.85 8.83 6.22
CA ILE A 310 15.58 9.95 7.11
C ILE A 310 14.24 9.77 7.84
N TYR A 311 13.21 9.27 7.16
CA TYR A 311 11.92 8.97 7.80
C TYR A 311 12.08 7.95 8.94
N ILE A 312 12.71 6.81 8.67
CA ILE A 312 12.91 5.75 9.67
C ILE A 312 13.77 6.25 10.83
N SER A 313 14.83 7.01 10.53
CA SER A 313 15.72 7.54 11.57
C SER A 313 15.02 8.56 12.47
N ALA A 314 14.17 9.42 11.90
CA ALA A 314 13.45 10.46 12.65
C ALA A 314 12.29 9.90 13.49
N GLU A 315 11.56 8.91 12.97
CA GLU A 315 10.38 8.36 13.66
C GLU A 315 10.76 7.35 14.75
N TYR A 316 11.75 6.49 14.49
CA TYR A 316 12.05 5.34 15.36
C TYR A 316 13.34 5.50 16.20
N PHE A 317 14.27 6.39 15.82
CA PHE A 317 15.60 6.46 16.44
C PHE A 317 15.96 7.88 16.91
N LEU A 318 15.34 8.41 17.95
CA LEU A 318 15.36 9.86 18.24
C LEU A 318 16.66 10.52 18.76
N GLN A 319 17.85 9.87 18.79
CA GLN A 319 18.96 10.46 19.59
C GLN A 319 20.43 10.17 19.21
N ALA A 320 20.74 9.59 18.03
CA ALA A 320 22.13 9.33 17.64
C ALA A 320 22.41 9.68 16.16
N ALA A 321 23.15 10.78 15.92
CA ALA A 321 23.50 11.25 14.58
C ALA A 321 24.31 10.23 13.76
N ILE A 322 25.22 9.49 14.41
CA ILE A 322 26.01 8.44 13.76
C ILE A 322 25.11 7.28 13.33
N LEU A 323 24.15 6.90 14.17
CA LEU A 323 23.16 5.86 13.84
C LEU A 323 22.25 6.28 12.69
N HIS A 324 21.83 7.56 12.65
CA HIS A 324 21.06 8.12 11.53
C HIS A 324 21.81 7.99 10.21
N ALA A 325 23.10 8.37 10.19
CA ALA A 325 23.93 8.25 8.99
C ALA A 325 24.02 6.80 8.52
N LEU A 326 24.23 5.84 9.43
CA LEU A 326 24.31 4.43 9.08
C LEU A 326 22.97 3.88 8.54
N ILE A 327 21.84 4.23 9.17
CA ILE A 327 20.51 3.82 8.70
C ILE A 327 20.20 4.44 7.32
N ILE A 328 20.58 5.70 7.09
CA ILE A 328 20.41 6.32 5.77
C ILE A 328 21.24 5.58 4.72
N VAL A 329 22.50 5.24 5.03
CA VAL A 329 23.36 4.45 4.13
C VAL A 329 22.75 3.08 3.84
N THR A 330 22.24 2.37 4.85
CA THR A 330 21.60 1.05 4.63
C THR A 330 20.35 1.18 3.76
N MET A 331 19.52 2.21 3.97
CA MET A 331 18.33 2.46 3.14
C MET A 331 18.66 2.89 1.71
N VAL A 332 19.76 3.61 1.50
CA VAL A 332 20.28 3.92 0.15
C VAL A 332 20.82 2.66 -0.52
N CYS A 333 21.62 1.85 0.17
CA CYS A 333 22.13 0.60 -0.39
C CYS A 333 21.02 -0.37 -0.76
N THR A 334 19.99 -0.50 0.07
CA THR A 334 18.84 -1.39 -0.19
C THR A 334 17.99 -0.90 -1.35
N SER A 335 17.65 0.39 -1.41
CA SER A 335 16.92 0.96 -2.55
C SER A 335 17.69 0.84 -3.87
N VAL A 336 19.00 1.08 -3.87
CA VAL A 336 19.86 0.85 -5.04
C VAL A 336 19.88 -0.64 -5.41
N PHE A 337 19.98 -1.54 -4.43
CA PHE A 337 19.96 -2.97 -4.68
C PHE A 337 18.67 -3.38 -5.41
N VAL A 338 17.52 -3.01 -4.86
CA VAL A 338 16.18 -3.35 -5.35
C VAL A 338 15.89 -2.76 -6.73
N VAL A 339 16.27 -1.50 -6.96
CA VAL A 339 16.01 -0.90 -8.27
C VAL A 339 16.88 -1.53 -9.37
N PHE A 340 18.09 -1.98 -9.04
CA PHE A 340 19.04 -2.57 -10.00
C PHE A 340 18.90 -4.09 -10.19
N THR A 341 18.23 -4.79 -9.26
CA THR A 341 17.76 -6.17 -9.45
C THR A 341 16.60 -6.21 -10.45
N HIS A 342 15.56 -5.39 -10.25
CA HIS A 342 14.39 -5.35 -11.14
C HIS A 342 14.72 -4.77 -12.53
N LEU A 343 15.64 -3.81 -12.61
CA LEU A 343 16.15 -3.27 -13.87
C LEU A 343 17.68 -3.45 -13.94
N PRO A 344 18.20 -4.55 -14.50
CA PRO A 344 19.64 -4.79 -14.55
C PRO A 344 20.36 -3.84 -15.53
N SER A 345 21.65 -3.54 -15.27
CA SER A 345 22.57 -2.88 -16.21
C SER A 345 23.86 -3.68 -16.37
N ALA A 346 24.66 -3.35 -17.38
CA ALA A 346 25.95 -4.02 -17.61
C ALA A 346 26.93 -3.91 -16.44
N SER A 347 26.83 -2.84 -15.63
CA SER A 347 27.62 -2.65 -14.41
C SER A 347 27.01 -3.31 -13.16
N SER A 348 25.72 -3.65 -13.17
CA SER A 348 25.03 -4.12 -11.96
C SER A 348 25.48 -5.52 -11.56
N THR A 349 25.77 -6.41 -12.51
CA THR A 349 26.18 -7.80 -12.23
C THR A 349 27.48 -7.90 -11.42
N LYS A 350 28.37 -6.91 -11.53
CA LYS A 350 29.62 -6.85 -10.75
C LYS A 350 29.46 -6.16 -9.40
N LEU A 351 28.71 -5.07 -9.36
CA LEU A 351 28.67 -4.16 -8.21
C LEU A 351 27.63 -4.58 -7.16
N LEU A 352 26.55 -5.24 -7.59
CA LEU A 352 25.41 -5.59 -6.74
C LEU A 352 25.73 -6.59 -5.62
N PRO A 353 26.57 -7.64 -5.83
CA PRO A 353 27.02 -8.50 -4.73
C PRO A 353 27.82 -7.74 -3.66
N TRP A 354 28.63 -6.74 -4.08
CA TRP A 354 29.37 -5.89 -3.14
C TRP A 354 28.46 -4.96 -2.34
N ILE A 355 27.41 -4.41 -2.96
CA ILE A 355 26.38 -3.65 -2.23
C ILE A 355 25.69 -4.55 -1.20
N PHE A 356 25.35 -5.79 -1.56
CA PHE A 356 24.74 -6.72 -0.61
C PHE A 356 25.69 -7.07 0.54
N ALA A 357 26.96 -7.35 0.24
CA ALA A 357 27.97 -7.57 1.27
C ALA A 357 28.11 -6.37 2.22
N LEU A 358 28.03 -5.14 1.69
CA LEU A 358 28.02 -3.92 2.49
C LEU A 358 26.79 -3.85 3.42
N ILE A 359 25.60 -4.18 2.93
CA ILE A 359 24.37 -4.24 3.76
C ILE A 359 24.53 -5.25 4.90
N VAL A 360 25.04 -6.45 4.59
CA VAL A 360 25.29 -7.49 5.60
C VAL A 360 26.34 -7.05 6.61
N ALA A 361 27.40 -6.35 6.19
CA ALA A 361 28.43 -5.81 7.08
C ALA A 361 27.93 -4.65 7.95
N LEU A 362 27.01 -3.82 7.45
CA LEU A 362 26.44 -2.70 8.19
C LEU A 362 25.55 -3.18 9.35
N PHE A 363 24.91 -4.36 9.23
CA PHE A 363 24.06 -4.92 10.28
C PHE A 363 24.75 -5.03 11.65
N PRO A 364 25.82 -5.83 11.83
CA PRO A 364 26.48 -5.96 13.13
C PRO A 364 27.08 -4.63 13.63
N VAL A 365 27.57 -3.79 12.72
CA VAL A 365 28.11 -2.46 13.06
C VAL A 365 27.02 -1.58 13.66
N THR A 366 25.85 -1.50 13.03
CA THR A 366 24.73 -0.71 13.54
C THR A 366 24.19 -1.23 14.87
N TYR A 367 24.09 -2.56 15.02
CA TYR A 367 23.62 -3.20 16.25
C TYR A 367 24.55 -2.95 17.45
N LEU A 368 25.87 -3.06 17.25
CA LEU A 368 26.85 -2.81 18.32
C LEU A 368 26.94 -1.33 18.68
N LEU A 369 26.90 -0.45 17.69
CA LEU A 369 27.05 1.00 17.89
C LEU A 369 25.85 1.61 18.61
N GLU A 370 24.64 1.11 18.36
CA GLU A 370 23.44 1.46 19.14
C GLU A 370 23.60 1.13 20.63
N GLY A 371 24.24 0.00 20.93
CA GLY A 371 24.60 -0.38 22.30
C GLY A 371 25.58 0.58 22.96
N GLN A 372 26.66 0.93 22.28
CA GLN A 372 27.76 1.70 22.87
C GLN A 372 27.44 3.19 23.04
N VAL A 373 26.74 3.80 22.07
CA VAL A 373 26.51 5.27 22.05
C VAL A 373 25.62 5.75 23.19
N ARG A 374 24.64 4.94 23.64
CA ARG A 374 23.78 5.30 24.77
C ARG A 374 24.42 5.00 26.12
N ILE A 375 25.20 3.92 26.22
CA ILE A 375 25.94 3.57 27.44
C ILE A 375 27.01 4.63 27.76
N ASN A 376 27.79 5.06 26.77
CA ASN A 376 28.82 6.09 26.99
C ASN A 376 28.26 7.47 27.33
N LYS A 377 27.08 7.84 26.80
CA LYS A 377 26.46 9.14 27.12
C LYS A 377 25.98 9.21 28.56
N ASN A 378 25.55 8.09 29.14
CA ASN A 378 25.19 7.99 30.56
C ASN A 378 26.46 8.01 31.43
N PHE A 379 27.52 7.30 31.03
CA PHE A 379 28.78 7.25 31.79
C PHE A 379 29.54 8.59 31.81
N LEU A 380 29.42 9.41 30.75
CA LEU A 380 29.99 10.76 30.68
C LEU A 380 29.13 11.84 31.36
N GLY A 381 27.89 11.50 31.76
CA GLY A 381 26.97 12.40 32.46
C GLY A 381 27.01 12.29 33.99
N GLU A 382 27.65 11.25 34.53
CA GLU A 382 27.70 10.96 35.97
C GLU A 382 29.09 11.28 36.55
N SER A 383 29.27 12.53 36.94
CA SER A 383 30.16 12.88 38.05
C SER A 383 29.38 13.77 39.01
N GLY A 384 28.41 13.22 39.72
CA GLY A 384 27.78 13.91 40.85
C GLY A 384 26.37 13.42 41.24
N VAL A 385 26.34 12.71 42.38
CA VAL A 385 25.21 12.55 43.33
C VAL A 385 24.12 11.52 42.97
N GLU A 386 24.19 10.37 43.67
CA GLU A 386 23.20 9.29 43.66
C GLU A 386 21.85 9.74 44.27
N ASP A 387 20.79 9.77 43.45
CA ASP A 387 19.39 9.90 43.88
C ASP A 387 18.52 8.79 43.25
N MET A 388 17.54 8.26 43.99
CA MET A 388 16.64 7.16 43.55
C MET A 388 15.90 7.45 42.21
N ALA A 389 15.70 8.72 41.86
CA ALA A 389 15.12 9.13 40.57
C ALA A 389 16.04 8.87 39.36
N GLU A 390 17.35 8.73 39.59
CA GLU A 390 18.32 8.35 38.55
C GLU A 390 18.21 6.86 38.20
N GLU A 391 17.85 5.99 39.14
CA GLU A 391 17.66 4.55 38.88
C GLU A 391 16.47 4.30 37.95
N ASP A 392 15.33 4.97 38.17
CA ASP A 392 14.18 4.88 37.27
C ASP A 392 14.50 5.43 35.86
N ASN A 393 15.29 6.50 35.77
CA ASN A 393 15.78 7.03 34.50
C ASN A 393 16.80 6.08 33.83
N LYS A 394 17.65 5.40 34.59
CA LYS A 394 18.56 4.35 34.09
C LYS A 394 17.77 3.16 33.55
N ILE A 395 16.74 2.70 34.24
CA ILE A 395 15.86 1.62 33.79
C ILE A 395 15.08 2.05 32.54
N ALA A 396 14.51 3.26 32.51
CA ALA A 396 13.80 3.78 31.36
C ALA A 396 14.70 3.93 30.12
N THR A 397 15.96 4.36 30.31
CA THR A 397 16.93 4.46 29.21
C THR A 397 17.41 3.09 28.73
N LEU A 398 17.61 2.12 29.62
CA LEU A 398 17.93 0.74 29.27
C LEU A 398 16.79 0.07 28.47
N LEU A 399 15.54 0.26 28.91
CA LEU A 399 14.36 -0.21 28.17
C LEU A 399 14.24 0.47 26.81
N ALA A 400 14.56 1.75 26.70
CA ALA A 400 14.58 2.46 25.43
C ALA A 400 15.72 1.99 24.50
N VAL A 401 16.85 1.51 25.04
CA VAL A 401 17.95 0.90 24.25
C VAL A 401 17.51 -0.45 23.71
N GLU A 402 16.92 -1.29 24.56
CA GLU A 402 16.46 -2.63 24.16
C GLU A 402 15.31 -2.54 23.15
N GLY A 403 14.40 -1.58 23.33
CA GLY A 403 13.35 -1.27 22.35
C GLY A 403 13.89 -0.80 21.00
N ALA A 404 15.02 -0.10 20.98
CA ALA A 404 15.64 0.37 19.74
C ALA A 404 16.47 -0.72 19.05
N ARG A 405 17.15 -1.59 19.80
CA ARG A 405 17.81 -2.79 19.24
C ARG A 405 16.83 -3.74 18.60
N THR A 406 15.70 -3.99 19.26
CA THR A 406 14.64 -4.85 18.71
C THR A 406 13.99 -4.23 17.48
N SER A 407 13.81 -2.91 17.42
CA SER A 407 13.33 -2.23 16.20
C SER A 407 14.35 -2.29 15.06
N LEU A 408 15.65 -2.19 15.35
CA LEU A 408 16.73 -2.33 14.37
C LEU A 408 16.80 -3.76 13.81
N LEU A 409 16.71 -4.78 14.66
CA LEU A 409 16.57 -6.18 14.23
C LEU A 409 15.35 -6.34 13.31
N GLY A 410 14.20 -5.75 13.66
CA GLY A 410 12.99 -5.75 12.83
C GLY A 410 13.20 -5.11 11.45
N LEU A 411 13.90 -3.97 11.40
CA LEU A 411 14.22 -3.27 10.16
C LEU A 411 15.07 -4.15 9.22
N TYR A 412 16.16 -4.74 9.73
CA TYR A 412 17.02 -5.60 8.92
C TYR A 412 16.33 -6.90 8.50
N ALA A 413 15.48 -7.49 9.33
CA ALA A 413 14.65 -8.62 8.94
C ALA A 413 13.74 -8.26 7.75
N ALA A 414 13.07 -7.10 7.80
CA ALA A 414 12.23 -6.63 6.69
C ALA A 414 13.04 -6.39 5.40
N ILE A 415 14.22 -5.79 5.52
CA ILE A 415 15.14 -5.56 4.38
C ILE A 415 15.55 -6.89 3.73
N PHE A 416 16.03 -7.86 4.53
CA PHE A 416 16.47 -9.15 3.99
C PHE A 416 15.32 -9.95 3.40
N MET A 417 14.13 -9.87 4.01
CA MET A 417 12.92 -10.49 3.46
C MET A 417 12.55 -9.90 2.09
N LEU A 418 12.62 -8.58 1.95
CA LEU A 418 12.34 -7.87 0.71
C LEU A 418 13.33 -8.29 -0.40
N ILE A 419 14.62 -8.31 -0.08
CA ILE A 419 15.69 -8.74 -1.00
C ILE A 419 15.48 -10.20 -1.44
N ALA A 420 15.19 -11.10 -0.49
CA ALA A 420 14.95 -12.51 -0.78
C ALA A 420 13.74 -12.73 -1.69
N LEU A 421 12.63 -12.03 -1.43
CA LEU A 421 11.42 -12.11 -2.24
C LEU A 421 11.64 -11.61 -3.66
N GLU A 422 12.35 -10.48 -3.80
CA GLU A 422 12.62 -9.88 -5.10
C GLU A 422 13.50 -10.78 -5.96
N ILE A 423 14.61 -11.27 -5.41
CA ILE A 423 15.50 -12.21 -6.10
C ILE A 423 14.72 -13.44 -6.57
N LYS A 424 13.83 -13.96 -5.72
CA LYS A 424 13.04 -15.13 -6.08
C LYS A 424 12.02 -14.83 -7.18
N PHE A 425 11.39 -13.66 -7.15
CA PHE A 425 10.47 -13.23 -8.20
C PHE A 425 11.19 -13.10 -9.54
N GLU A 426 12.39 -12.52 -9.55
CA GLU A 426 13.19 -12.37 -10.77
C GLU A 426 13.79 -13.69 -11.27
N LEU A 427 14.24 -14.58 -10.37
CA LEU A 427 14.65 -15.93 -10.79
C LEU A 427 13.47 -16.69 -11.43
N ALA A 428 12.27 -16.58 -10.86
CA ALA A 428 11.08 -17.20 -11.41
C ALA A 428 10.66 -16.59 -12.76
N SER A 429 10.79 -15.27 -12.93
CA SER A 429 10.50 -14.58 -14.19
C SER A 429 11.45 -15.06 -15.30
N LEU A 430 12.76 -15.11 -15.02
CA LEU A 430 13.80 -15.56 -15.94
C LEU A 430 13.65 -17.05 -16.32
N MET A 431 13.30 -17.92 -15.37
CA MET A 431 13.04 -19.33 -15.66
C MET A 431 11.83 -19.50 -16.59
N ARG A 432 10.77 -18.72 -16.39
CA ARG A 432 9.58 -18.76 -17.26
C ARG A 432 9.91 -18.32 -18.69
N GLU A 433 10.70 -17.26 -18.85
CA GLU A 433 11.16 -16.80 -20.16
C GLU A 433 12.00 -17.86 -20.88
N LYS A 434 12.97 -18.49 -20.18
CA LYS A 434 13.79 -19.57 -20.75
C LYS A 434 12.97 -20.77 -21.22
N ILE A 435 11.92 -21.15 -20.48
CA ILE A 435 11.02 -22.26 -20.88
C ILE A 435 10.26 -21.91 -22.16
N VAL A 436 9.77 -20.68 -22.26
CA VAL A 436 9.05 -20.19 -23.46
C VAL A 436 9.97 -20.12 -24.68
N GLU A 437 11.21 -19.64 -24.53
CA GLU A 437 12.19 -19.63 -25.62
C GLU A 437 12.56 -21.04 -26.10
N ARG A 438 12.75 -21.98 -25.16
CA ARG A 438 13.09 -23.38 -25.47
C ARG A 438 11.91 -24.15 -26.09
N GLY A 439 10.67 -23.80 -25.70
CA GLY A 439 9.45 -24.31 -26.33
C GLY A 439 9.20 -23.74 -27.73
N GLY A 440 9.56 -22.47 -27.96
CA GLY A 440 9.45 -21.81 -29.27
C GLY A 440 10.42 -22.35 -30.32
N LEU A 441 11.63 -22.76 -29.92
CA LEU A 441 12.62 -23.33 -30.84
C LEU A 441 12.27 -24.74 -31.32
N ARG A 442 11.53 -25.53 -30.53
CA ARG A 442 11.12 -26.90 -30.89
C ARG A 442 9.95 -26.95 -31.87
N HIS A 443 9.27 -25.84 -32.14
CA HIS A 443 8.12 -25.80 -33.05
C HIS A 443 8.43 -25.19 -34.43
N SER A 444 9.69 -24.82 -34.72
CA SER A 444 10.09 -24.32 -36.06
C SER A 444 10.93 -25.29 -36.90
N GLN A 445 11.13 -26.53 -36.44
CA GLN A 445 11.84 -27.57 -37.19
C GLN A 445 11.04 -28.87 -37.26
N SER A 446 9.88 -28.83 -37.90
CA SER A 446 9.27 -30.01 -38.49
C SER A 446 8.20 -29.61 -39.51
N GLY A 447 8.37 -30.03 -40.76
CA GLY A 447 7.28 -30.15 -41.74
C GLY A 447 7.09 -28.98 -42.70
N GLN A 448 7.68 -29.12 -43.88
CA GLN A 448 7.31 -28.42 -45.11
C GLN A 448 5.97 -28.97 -45.63
N SER A 449 5.01 -28.11 -45.97
CA SER A 449 4.16 -28.11 -47.18
C SER A 449 2.71 -27.64 -46.95
N SER A 450 2.18 -26.98 -47.98
CA SER A 450 0.79 -26.60 -48.28
C SER A 450 0.29 -25.19 -47.90
N LEU A 451 -0.27 -24.54 -48.93
CA LEU A 451 -0.71 -23.15 -49.04
C LEU A 451 -1.92 -22.81 -48.15
N ALA A 452 -1.92 -21.63 -47.52
CA ALA A 452 -3.09 -20.76 -47.45
C ALA A 452 -2.72 -19.31 -47.09
N THR A 453 -3.28 -18.41 -47.87
CA THR A 453 -3.14 -16.95 -47.98
C THR A 453 -3.29 -16.19 -46.65
N VAL A 454 -2.25 -15.44 -46.24
CA VAL A 454 -2.32 -14.45 -45.14
C VAL A 454 -2.01 -13.05 -45.71
N PRO A 455 -2.85 -12.02 -45.47
CA PRO A 455 -2.77 -10.74 -46.18
C PRO A 455 -1.56 -9.87 -45.80
N PRO A 456 -1.06 -9.01 -46.72
CA PRO A 456 0.27 -8.40 -46.66
C PRO A 456 0.29 -7.03 -45.94
N ARG A 457 -0.31 -6.91 -44.74
CA ARG A 457 -0.26 -5.64 -43.98
C ARG A 457 0.30 -5.71 -42.55
N LEU A 458 0.69 -6.89 -42.08
CA LEU A 458 1.31 -7.04 -40.75
C LEU A 458 2.85 -7.17 -40.78
N ARG A 459 3.48 -7.08 -41.95
CA ARG A 459 4.94 -7.31 -42.09
C ARG A 459 5.81 -6.10 -41.71
N PHE A 460 5.27 -4.89 -41.66
CA PHE A 460 6.07 -3.70 -41.29
C PHE A 460 6.10 -3.36 -39.79
N MET A 461 5.22 -3.94 -38.96
CA MET A 461 5.24 -3.70 -37.50
C MET A 461 6.01 -4.76 -36.69
N LYS A 462 6.24 -5.95 -37.24
CA LYS A 462 7.12 -6.96 -36.61
C LYS A 462 8.61 -6.73 -36.87
N GLN A 463 8.96 -5.96 -37.90
CA GLN A 463 10.35 -5.74 -38.32
C GLN A 463 11.00 -4.48 -37.71
N ARG A 464 10.26 -3.64 -36.98
CA ARG A 464 10.80 -2.48 -36.25
C ARG A 464 11.11 -2.74 -34.76
N ARG A 465 10.95 -3.99 -34.30
CA ARG A 465 11.31 -4.45 -32.95
C ARG A 465 12.47 -5.46 -32.93
N ALA A 466 13.23 -5.53 -34.01
CA ALA A 466 14.52 -6.20 -34.05
C ALA A 466 15.63 -5.15 -34.00
N SER A 467 15.67 -4.35 -32.92
CA SER A 467 16.95 -3.77 -32.51
C SER A 467 17.77 -4.94 -31.98
N THR A 468 18.85 -5.24 -32.69
CA THR A 468 19.86 -6.25 -32.42
C THR A 468 20.50 -6.08 -31.04
N MET A 469 19.80 -6.45 -29.97
CA MET A 469 20.31 -6.91 -28.66
C MET A 469 19.18 -7.58 -27.86
N PRO A 470 19.03 -8.91 -27.95
CA PRO A 470 18.74 -9.67 -26.72
C PRO A 470 19.48 -11.01 -26.60
N THR A 471 20.16 -11.50 -27.64
CA THR A 471 20.80 -12.84 -27.60
C THR A 471 22.14 -12.86 -26.86
N PHE A 472 22.87 -11.73 -26.83
CA PHE A 472 24.15 -11.63 -26.11
C PHE A 472 23.97 -11.34 -24.61
N THR A 473 22.86 -10.71 -24.19
CA THR A 473 22.54 -10.41 -22.79
C THR A 473 22.01 -11.63 -22.04
N ILE A 474 21.19 -12.49 -22.65
CA ILE A 474 20.63 -13.67 -21.97
C ILE A 474 21.70 -14.75 -21.71
N LYS A 475 22.62 -14.99 -22.66
CA LYS A 475 23.75 -15.91 -22.47
C LYS A 475 24.76 -15.39 -21.44
N ARG A 476 24.98 -14.07 -21.39
CA ARG A 476 25.86 -13.44 -20.41
C ARG A 476 25.23 -13.36 -19.02
N MET A 477 23.93 -13.08 -18.90
CA MET A 477 23.19 -13.15 -17.62
C MET A 477 23.04 -14.59 -17.10
N ALA A 478 23.01 -15.61 -17.97
CA ALA A 478 23.04 -17.00 -17.55
C ALA A 478 24.40 -17.42 -16.96
N ALA A 479 25.50 -16.77 -17.37
CA ALA A 479 26.84 -17.00 -16.82
C ALA A 479 27.19 -16.04 -15.65
N GLU A 480 26.69 -14.80 -15.68
CA GLU A 480 26.94 -13.75 -14.68
C GLU A 480 25.82 -13.63 -13.61
N GLY A 481 24.79 -14.47 -13.66
CA GLY A 481 23.67 -14.51 -12.69
C GLY A 481 23.86 -15.54 -11.56
N ALA A 482 25.01 -16.21 -11.48
CA ALA A 482 25.30 -17.23 -10.46
C ALA A 482 25.29 -16.68 -9.02
N TRP A 483 25.56 -15.39 -8.84
CA TRP A 483 25.51 -14.76 -7.52
C TRP A 483 24.07 -14.56 -7.00
N MET A 484 23.07 -14.53 -7.88
CA MET A 484 21.69 -14.13 -7.51
C MET A 484 21.03 -15.16 -6.58
N PRO A 485 21.10 -16.49 -6.84
CA PRO A 485 20.67 -17.51 -5.89
C PRO A 485 21.43 -17.45 -4.55
N ALA A 486 22.75 -17.28 -4.58
CA ALA A 486 23.58 -17.21 -3.38
C ALA A 486 23.18 -16.04 -2.46
N VAL A 487 23.04 -14.83 -3.03
CA VAL A 487 22.59 -13.64 -2.28
C VAL A 487 21.18 -13.83 -1.72
N GLY A 488 20.27 -14.39 -2.51
CA GLY A 488 18.92 -14.72 -2.05
C GLY A 488 18.93 -15.69 -0.87
N ASN A 489 19.75 -16.74 -0.93
CA ASN A 489 19.89 -17.72 0.14
C ASN A 489 20.44 -17.09 1.42
N VAL A 490 21.53 -16.33 1.33
CA VAL A 490 22.10 -15.62 2.48
C VAL A 490 21.06 -14.67 3.10
N ALA A 491 20.32 -13.91 2.29
CA ALA A 491 19.27 -13.03 2.78
C ALA A 491 18.15 -13.80 3.51
N THR A 492 17.70 -14.95 2.97
CA THR A 492 16.66 -15.77 3.63
C THR A 492 17.12 -16.35 4.96
N VAL A 493 18.35 -16.84 5.04
CA VAL A 493 18.91 -17.41 6.27
C VAL A 493 19.11 -16.32 7.32
N MET A 494 19.65 -15.16 6.94
CA MET A 494 19.80 -14.01 7.83
C MET A 494 18.44 -13.50 8.32
N CYS A 495 17.45 -13.36 7.43
CA CYS A 495 16.10 -12.98 7.82
C CYS A 495 15.50 -13.97 8.83
N PHE A 496 15.61 -15.28 8.57
CA PHE A 496 15.10 -16.30 9.48
C PHE A 496 15.80 -16.26 10.84
N ALA A 497 17.13 -16.14 10.86
CA ALA A 497 17.91 -16.03 12.09
C ALA A 497 17.52 -14.80 12.92
N ILE A 498 17.39 -13.63 12.28
CA ILE A 498 16.97 -12.39 12.96
C ILE A 498 15.53 -12.53 13.51
N CYS A 499 14.61 -13.13 12.74
CA CYS A 499 13.26 -13.39 13.22
C CYS A 499 13.21 -14.36 14.41
N LEU A 500 14.12 -15.35 14.49
CA LEU A 500 14.26 -16.20 15.67
C LEU A 500 14.75 -15.43 16.89
N ILE A 501 15.73 -14.54 16.71
CA ILE A 501 16.20 -13.65 17.78
C ILE A 501 15.05 -12.76 18.26
N LEU A 502 14.33 -12.10 17.34
CA LEU A 502 13.14 -11.30 17.68
C LEU A 502 12.07 -12.10 18.41
N ASN A 503 11.86 -13.37 18.05
CA ASN A 503 10.91 -14.25 18.73
C ASN A 503 11.30 -14.47 20.21
N VAL A 504 12.59 -14.63 20.48
CA VAL A 504 13.12 -14.77 21.86
C VAL A 504 12.89 -13.48 22.64
N HIS A 505 13.24 -12.32 22.09
CA HIS A 505 13.12 -11.04 22.80
C HIS A 505 11.67 -10.56 22.98
N LEU A 506 10.78 -10.73 21.98
CA LEU A 506 9.41 -10.18 22.03
C LEU A 506 8.38 -11.13 22.65
N THR A 507 8.54 -12.45 22.50
CA THR A 507 7.54 -13.44 22.94
C THR A 507 8.07 -14.43 23.97
N GLY A 508 9.32 -14.26 24.43
CA GLY A 508 9.99 -15.22 25.30
C GLY A 508 10.27 -16.57 24.63
N GLY A 509 10.36 -16.60 23.29
CA GLY A 509 10.62 -17.84 22.54
C GLY A 509 9.37 -18.72 22.37
N SER A 510 8.23 -18.11 22.02
CA SER A 510 6.97 -18.84 21.82
C SER A 510 7.09 -19.97 20.79
N ASN A 511 6.67 -21.16 21.20
CA ASN A 511 6.65 -22.37 20.35
C ASN A 511 5.66 -22.27 19.18
N ARG A 512 4.69 -21.34 19.23
CA ARG A 512 3.72 -21.15 18.14
C ARG A 512 4.30 -20.33 16.99
N ALA A 513 5.22 -19.41 17.29
CA ALA A 513 5.80 -18.50 16.31
C ALA A 513 6.65 -19.23 15.26
N ILE A 514 7.31 -20.34 15.61
CA ILE A 514 8.13 -21.11 14.66
C ILE A 514 7.32 -21.61 13.45
N PHE A 515 6.04 -21.93 13.62
CA PHE A 515 5.18 -22.36 12.51
C PHE A 515 4.88 -21.22 11.53
N PHE A 516 4.92 -19.96 11.99
CA PHE A 516 4.79 -18.78 11.14
C PHE A 516 6.12 -18.33 10.53
N LEU A 517 7.24 -18.57 11.22
CA LEU A 517 8.58 -18.17 10.77
C LEU A 517 9.22 -19.17 9.79
N ALA A 518 9.04 -20.47 10.02
CA ALA A 518 9.66 -21.51 9.18
C ALA A 518 9.31 -21.43 7.68
N PRO A 519 8.10 -21.01 7.26
CA PRO A 519 7.78 -20.77 5.85
C PRO A 519 8.67 -19.76 5.13
N ILE A 520 9.40 -18.87 5.84
CA ILE A 520 10.39 -17.97 5.24
C ILE A 520 11.45 -18.77 4.49
N LEU A 521 11.82 -19.96 4.97
CA LEU A 521 12.81 -20.84 4.34
C LEU A 521 12.34 -21.41 3.00
N LEU A 522 11.05 -21.31 2.67
CA LEU A 522 10.58 -21.64 1.32
C LEU A 522 11.16 -20.70 0.26
N LEU A 523 11.68 -19.54 0.65
CA LEU A 523 12.34 -18.58 -0.24
C LEU A 523 13.75 -18.99 -0.65
N LEU A 524 14.32 -20.07 -0.07
CA LEU A 524 15.59 -20.63 -0.49
C LEU A 524 15.53 -21.05 -1.98
N ASN A 525 16.57 -20.65 -2.71
CA ASN A 525 16.82 -20.93 -4.10
C ASN A 525 17.82 -22.09 -4.25
N GLN A 526 17.72 -22.81 -5.36
CA GLN A 526 18.73 -23.80 -5.73
C GLN A 526 20.03 -23.08 -6.08
N ASP A 527 21.13 -23.51 -5.49
CA ASP A 527 22.44 -22.89 -5.69
C ASP A 527 23.54 -23.96 -5.72
N SER A 528 24.52 -23.82 -6.61
CA SER A 528 25.63 -24.75 -6.75
C SER A 528 26.62 -24.67 -5.58
N ASP A 529 26.70 -23.51 -4.92
CA ASP A 529 27.80 -23.20 -4.02
C ASP A 529 27.47 -23.55 -2.56
N PHE A 530 26.27 -23.23 -2.09
CA PHE A 530 25.83 -23.51 -0.72
C PHE A 530 24.94 -24.75 -0.57
N PHE A 531 24.13 -25.06 -1.58
CA PHE A 531 23.10 -26.10 -1.52
C PHE A 531 23.11 -26.97 -2.77
N ALA A 532 24.29 -27.49 -3.14
CA ALA A 532 24.52 -28.26 -4.37
C ALA A 532 23.60 -29.50 -4.55
N GLY A 533 22.98 -29.99 -3.46
CA GLY A 533 22.02 -31.09 -3.48
C GLY A 533 20.54 -30.69 -3.57
N PHE A 534 20.22 -29.38 -3.46
CA PHE A 534 18.86 -28.88 -3.30
C PHE A 534 18.15 -28.71 -4.65
N GLY A 535 17.16 -29.56 -4.91
CA GLY A 535 16.32 -29.50 -6.11
C GLY A 535 14.87 -29.08 -5.81
N ASP A 536 14.06 -28.83 -6.84
CA ASP A 536 12.65 -28.38 -6.72
C ASP A 536 11.78 -29.36 -5.93
N LYS A 537 12.18 -30.64 -5.91
CA LYS A 537 11.53 -31.69 -5.14
C LYS A 537 11.71 -31.48 -3.62
N GLN A 538 12.86 -30.95 -3.20
CA GLN A 538 13.24 -30.86 -1.78
C GLN A 538 12.81 -29.54 -1.11
N ARG A 539 11.97 -28.74 -1.78
CA ARG A 539 11.58 -27.39 -1.33
C ARG A 539 11.04 -27.32 0.11
N TYR A 540 10.38 -28.36 0.59
CA TYR A 540 9.78 -28.39 1.94
C TYR A 540 10.74 -28.86 3.04
N PHE A 541 11.90 -29.43 2.68
CA PHE A 541 12.85 -29.98 3.65
C PHE A 541 13.38 -28.94 4.65
N PRO A 542 13.81 -27.72 4.25
CA PRO A 542 14.36 -26.75 5.20
C PRO A 542 13.32 -26.29 6.23
N VAL A 543 12.05 -26.22 5.83
CA VAL A 543 10.93 -25.83 6.71
C VAL A 543 10.71 -26.89 7.79
N THR A 544 10.60 -28.16 7.40
CA THR A 544 10.32 -29.26 8.33
C THR A 544 11.51 -29.49 9.26
N MET A 545 12.73 -29.41 8.72
CA MET A 545 13.97 -29.48 9.47
C MET A 545 14.06 -28.35 10.51
N ALA A 546 13.82 -27.10 10.12
CA ALA A 546 13.90 -25.96 11.04
C ALA A 546 12.89 -26.04 12.18
N ILE A 547 11.64 -26.45 11.93
CA ILE A 547 10.62 -26.65 12.97
C ILE A 547 11.07 -27.74 13.95
N SER A 548 11.51 -28.89 13.43
CA SER A 548 11.94 -30.01 14.26
C SER A 548 13.18 -29.66 15.10
N ALA A 549 14.19 -29.03 14.50
CA ALA A 549 15.41 -28.62 15.19
C ALA A 549 15.14 -27.54 16.26
N TYR A 550 14.29 -26.55 15.96
CA TYR A 550 13.92 -25.50 16.92
C TYR A 550 13.20 -26.09 18.15
N LEU A 551 12.22 -26.98 17.95
CA LEU A 551 11.49 -27.60 19.05
C LEU A 551 12.37 -28.54 19.88
N VAL A 552 13.31 -29.26 19.26
CA VAL A 552 14.30 -30.09 19.98
C VAL A 552 15.23 -29.22 20.83
N LEU A 553 15.81 -28.17 20.23
CA LEU A 553 16.75 -27.28 20.93
C LEU A 553 16.08 -26.53 22.08
N THR A 554 14.87 -26.01 21.85
CA THR A 554 14.10 -25.33 22.91
C THR A 554 13.58 -26.27 23.99
N ALA A 555 13.32 -27.55 23.66
CA ALA A 555 12.99 -28.57 24.66
C ALA A 555 14.20 -28.93 25.52
N LEU A 556 15.37 -29.11 24.91
CA LEU A 556 16.63 -29.33 25.64
C LEU A 556 16.98 -28.14 26.54
N TYR A 557 16.82 -26.92 26.03
CA TYR A 557 17.01 -25.71 26.84
C TYR A 557 16.04 -25.64 28.02
N SER A 558 14.76 -25.98 27.81
CA SER A 558 13.76 -26.05 28.89
C SER A 558 14.17 -27.04 29.98
N ILE A 559 14.57 -28.26 29.58
CA ILE A 559 15.00 -29.30 30.53
C ILE A 559 16.22 -28.82 31.31
N TRP A 560 17.17 -28.16 30.64
CA TRP A 560 18.35 -27.60 31.27
C TRP A 560 18.00 -26.49 32.27
N GLU A 561 17.15 -25.55 31.88
CA GLU A 561 16.70 -24.43 32.71
C GLU A 561 15.96 -24.92 33.97
N ASP A 562 15.03 -25.87 33.80
CA ASP A 562 14.23 -26.44 34.88
C ASP A 562 15.09 -27.24 35.89
N VAL A 563 16.18 -27.86 35.43
CA VAL A 563 17.14 -28.58 36.29
C VAL A 563 18.05 -27.62 37.08
N TRP A 564 18.41 -26.48 36.49
CA TRP A 564 19.37 -25.55 37.09
C TRP A 564 18.72 -24.52 38.01
N HIS A 565 17.53 -24.01 37.65
CA HIS A 565 16.83 -22.97 38.41
C HIS A 565 15.80 -23.51 39.42
N GLY A 566 15.66 -24.84 39.50
CA GLY A 566 14.70 -25.48 40.36
C GLY A 566 13.31 -25.46 39.74
N ASN A 567 12.68 -26.63 39.73
CA ASN A 567 11.42 -26.88 39.07
C ASN A 567 10.23 -26.38 39.90
N THR A 568 9.57 -25.31 39.44
CA THR A 568 8.45 -24.67 40.15
C THR A 568 7.14 -25.48 40.11
N GLY A 569 7.01 -26.45 39.20
CA GLY A 569 5.79 -27.24 39.02
C GLY A 569 5.89 -28.70 39.46
N TRP A 570 6.81 -29.47 38.87
CA TRP A 570 6.85 -30.93 39.08
C TRP A 570 7.52 -31.34 40.41
N GLY A 571 8.36 -30.47 40.99
CA GLY A 571 8.90 -30.63 42.35
C GLY A 571 7.86 -30.39 43.45
N VAL A 572 6.84 -29.56 43.17
CA VAL A 572 5.77 -29.20 44.12
C VAL A 572 4.62 -30.21 44.09
N ASP A 573 4.23 -30.69 42.90
CA ASP A 573 3.04 -31.56 42.75
C ASP A 573 3.32 -33.06 42.95
N ILE A 574 4.53 -33.54 42.64
CA ILE A 574 4.84 -34.98 42.61
C ILE A 574 6.04 -35.37 43.50
N GLY A 575 6.83 -34.40 44.00
CA GLY A 575 7.85 -34.63 45.02
C GLY A 575 9.02 -35.53 44.60
N GLY A 576 9.33 -35.60 43.30
CA GLY A 576 10.42 -36.42 42.75
C GLY A 576 11.77 -35.69 42.67
N PRO A 577 12.92 -36.39 42.70
CA PRO A 577 14.23 -35.79 42.44
C PRO A 577 14.34 -35.19 41.03
N ASP A 578 14.95 -34.01 40.90
CA ASP A 578 15.10 -33.28 39.62
C ASP A 578 15.83 -34.09 38.53
N TRP A 579 16.68 -35.05 38.91
CA TRP A 579 17.34 -35.94 37.96
C TRP A 579 16.38 -36.92 37.28
N ILE A 580 15.33 -37.38 37.97
CA ILE A 580 14.32 -38.29 37.40
C ILE A 580 13.47 -37.52 36.38
N PHE A 581 13.17 -36.24 36.64
CA PHE A 581 12.52 -35.35 35.69
C PHE A 581 13.32 -35.23 34.40
N ALA A 582 14.63 -34.92 34.53
CA ALA A 582 15.52 -34.74 33.40
C ALA A 582 15.64 -36.02 32.55
N VAL A 583 15.91 -37.16 33.18
CA VAL A 583 16.07 -38.45 32.49
C VAL A 583 14.76 -38.85 31.79
N LYS A 584 13.61 -38.70 32.45
CA LYS A 584 12.29 -38.99 31.87
C LYS A 584 12.05 -38.15 30.60
N ASN A 585 12.20 -36.83 30.69
CA ASN A 585 11.89 -35.94 29.57
C ASN A 585 12.92 -36.06 28.42
N VAL A 586 14.20 -36.32 28.72
CA VAL A 586 15.22 -36.62 27.69
C VAL A 586 14.91 -37.94 26.98
N ALA A 587 14.54 -38.99 27.71
CA ALA A 587 14.15 -40.26 27.11
C ALA A 587 12.92 -40.11 26.20
N LEU A 588 11.90 -39.37 26.66
CA LEU A 588 10.70 -39.07 25.86
C LEU A 588 10.99 -38.18 24.64
N LEU A 589 11.98 -37.29 24.71
CA LEU A 589 12.45 -36.52 23.57
C LEU A 589 13.14 -37.43 22.53
N ILE A 590 14.07 -38.28 22.97
CA ILE A 590 14.78 -39.24 22.09
C ILE A 590 13.79 -40.15 21.38
N LEU A 591 12.74 -40.59 22.08
CA LEU A 591 11.68 -41.43 21.54
C LEU A 591 10.95 -40.79 20.34
N THR A 592 10.88 -39.46 20.27
CA THR A 592 10.21 -38.74 19.17
C THR A 592 11.08 -38.56 17.92
N LEU A 593 12.42 -38.55 18.06
CA LEU A 593 13.36 -38.23 16.98
C LEU A 593 13.27 -39.16 15.75
N PRO A 594 13.09 -40.49 15.87
CA PRO A 594 13.02 -41.37 14.71
C PRO A 594 11.95 -40.97 13.69
N SER A 595 10.79 -40.48 14.15
CA SER A 595 9.70 -40.06 13.26
C SER A 595 10.07 -38.82 12.43
N HIS A 596 10.77 -37.85 13.03
CA HIS A 596 11.25 -36.64 12.35
C HIS A 596 12.40 -36.93 11.39
N ILE A 597 13.33 -37.82 11.77
CA ILE A 597 14.46 -38.22 10.92
C ILE A 597 13.96 -38.95 9.67
N LEU A 598 13.06 -39.93 9.83
CA LEU A 598 12.50 -40.67 8.70
C LEU A 598 11.72 -39.74 7.75
N PHE A 599 10.91 -38.84 8.30
CA PHE A 599 10.18 -37.86 7.49
C PHE A 599 11.11 -36.90 6.74
N ASN A 600 12.09 -36.32 7.41
CA ASN A 600 13.06 -35.42 6.78
C ASN A 600 13.89 -36.16 5.70
N SER A 601 14.26 -37.43 5.93
CA SER A 601 14.93 -38.26 4.92
C SER A 601 14.04 -38.56 3.71
N PHE A 602 12.73 -38.70 3.92
CA PHE A 602 11.74 -38.89 2.86
C PHE A 602 11.56 -37.61 2.02
N VAL A 603 11.41 -36.45 2.68
CA VAL A 603 11.30 -35.13 2.00
C VAL A 603 12.60 -34.78 1.26
N TRP A 604 13.75 -35.26 1.73
CA TRP A 604 15.03 -35.08 1.02
C TRP A 604 15.16 -36.02 -0.20
N SER A 605 14.91 -37.32 -0.04
CA SER A 605 15.18 -38.30 -1.09
C SER A 605 14.07 -38.40 -2.14
N TYR A 606 12.82 -38.10 -1.81
CA TYR A 606 11.62 -38.29 -2.67
C TYR A 606 11.60 -39.66 -3.37
N THR A 607 12.23 -40.66 -2.76
CA THR A 607 12.29 -42.01 -3.32
C THR A 607 10.96 -42.70 -3.10
N LYS A 608 10.49 -43.45 -4.10
CA LYS A 608 9.27 -44.27 -3.98
C LYS A 608 9.54 -45.36 -2.95
N GLN A 609 9.05 -45.17 -1.73
CA GLN A 609 9.09 -46.18 -0.69
C GLN A 609 7.72 -46.86 -0.62
N ALA A 610 7.67 -48.17 -0.81
CA ALA A 610 6.45 -48.98 -0.73
C ALA A 610 6.11 -49.41 0.71
N ASP A 611 6.85 -48.90 1.70
CA ASP A 611 6.93 -49.50 3.01
C ASP A 611 6.01 -48.81 4.03
N SER A 612 5.33 -49.61 4.86
CA SER A 612 4.57 -49.19 6.05
C SER A 612 5.45 -48.78 7.24
N ARG A 613 6.79 -48.76 7.05
CA ARG A 613 7.79 -48.33 8.04
C ARG A 613 7.49 -47.00 8.75
N PRO A 614 6.96 -45.93 8.12
CA PRO A 614 6.64 -44.71 8.85
C PRO A 614 5.50 -44.90 9.86
N LEU A 615 4.57 -45.84 9.60
CA LEU A 615 3.45 -46.13 10.51
C LEU A 615 3.91 -46.77 11.82
N LEU A 616 5.04 -47.50 11.81
CA LEU A 616 5.64 -48.10 13.00
C LEU A 616 6.17 -47.04 13.99
N THR A 617 6.37 -45.80 13.55
CA THR A 617 6.81 -44.70 14.44
C THR A 617 5.68 -43.97 15.14
N VAL A 618 4.42 -44.18 14.73
CA VAL A 618 3.23 -43.62 15.38
C VAL A 618 3.10 -44.06 16.86
N PRO A 619 3.15 -45.37 17.20
CA PRO A 619 3.02 -45.80 18.59
C PRO A 619 4.20 -45.33 19.45
N LEU A 620 5.35 -45.09 18.84
CA LEU A 620 6.55 -44.56 19.53
C LEU A 620 6.35 -43.13 20.03
N ASN A 621 5.54 -42.32 19.33
CA ASN A 621 5.25 -40.94 19.71
C ASN A 621 4.13 -40.82 20.77
N LEU A 622 3.28 -41.84 20.95
CA LEU A 622 2.14 -41.79 21.88
C LEU A 622 2.55 -41.61 23.36
N PRO A 623 3.56 -42.35 23.90
CA PRO A 623 4.06 -42.11 25.25
C PRO A 623 4.51 -40.67 25.45
N SER A 624 5.18 -40.07 24.46
CA SER A 624 5.65 -38.69 24.54
C SER A 624 4.52 -37.65 24.49
N VAL A 625 3.35 -37.97 23.95
CA VAL A 625 2.17 -37.07 24.01
C VAL A 625 1.49 -37.11 25.38
N ILE A 626 1.39 -38.31 25.98
CA ILE A 626 0.58 -38.55 27.19
C ILE A 626 1.38 -38.27 28.47
N ILE A 627 2.64 -38.71 28.53
CA ILE A 627 3.43 -38.81 29.77
C ILE A 627 4.31 -37.57 30.01
N THR A 628 4.58 -36.76 28.98
CA THR A 628 5.49 -35.61 29.11
C THR A 628 4.85 -34.47 29.90
N ASP A 629 5.68 -33.74 30.65
CA ASP A 629 5.24 -32.53 31.36
C ASP A 629 5.48 -31.27 30.51
N ILE A 630 6.45 -31.34 29.59
CA ILE A 630 6.89 -30.21 28.76
C ILE A 630 6.03 -30.13 27.49
N ILE A 631 5.32 -29.00 27.33
CA ILE A 631 4.45 -28.71 26.17
C ILE A 631 5.21 -28.82 24.84
N LYS A 632 6.50 -28.43 24.80
CA LYS A 632 7.37 -28.52 23.62
C LYS A 632 7.48 -29.95 23.08
N ILE A 633 7.65 -30.93 23.98
CA ILE A 633 7.77 -32.35 23.61
C ILE A 633 6.41 -32.89 23.14
N LYS A 634 5.29 -32.46 23.75
CA LYS A 634 3.93 -32.80 23.27
C LYS A 634 3.69 -32.35 21.84
N ILE A 635 4.03 -31.09 21.54
CA ILE A 635 3.90 -30.53 20.18
C ILE A 635 4.78 -31.30 19.21
N LEU A 636 6.03 -31.60 19.57
CA LEU A 636 6.96 -32.35 18.74
C LEU A 636 6.49 -33.79 18.47
N ALA A 637 5.94 -34.46 19.48
CA ALA A 637 5.39 -35.81 19.36
C ALA A 637 4.13 -35.85 18.47
N LEU A 638 3.21 -34.89 18.65
CA LEU A 638 2.04 -34.74 17.80
C LEU A 638 2.43 -34.47 16.34
N LEU A 639 3.42 -33.61 16.13
CA LEU A 639 3.97 -33.34 14.80
C LEU A 639 4.59 -34.61 14.17
N GLY A 640 5.26 -35.45 14.97
CA GLY A 640 5.78 -36.74 14.52
C GLY A 640 4.68 -37.72 14.07
N VAL A 641 3.52 -37.73 14.74
CA VAL A 641 2.34 -38.49 14.30
C VAL A 641 1.79 -37.94 12.98
N ILE A 642 1.71 -36.61 12.83
CA ILE A 642 1.27 -35.99 11.57
C ILE A 642 2.25 -36.32 10.43
N TYR A 643 3.56 -36.23 10.67
CA TYR A 643 4.60 -36.50 9.67
C TYR A 643 4.56 -37.94 9.17
N SER A 644 4.43 -38.92 10.07
CA SER A 644 4.30 -40.34 9.70
C SER A 644 3.02 -40.63 8.91
N LEU A 645 1.89 -40.03 9.28
CA LEU A 645 0.63 -40.13 8.53
C LEU A 645 0.72 -39.47 7.15
N ALA A 646 1.29 -38.25 7.08
CA ALA A 646 1.46 -37.52 5.83
C ALA A 646 2.38 -38.28 4.86
N GLN A 647 3.50 -38.82 5.35
CA GLN A 647 4.40 -39.66 4.56
C GLN A 647 3.68 -40.90 4.01
N TYR A 648 2.86 -41.57 4.83
CA TYR A 648 2.08 -42.72 4.39
C TYR A 648 1.04 -42.36 3.31
N LEU A 649 0.31 -41.26 3.48
CA LEU A 649 -0.69 -40.83 2.48
C LEU A 649 -0.04 -40.43 1.15
N ILE A 650 1.06 -39.67 1.20
CA ILE A 650 1.79 -39.22 0.00
C ILE A 650 2.40 -40.41 -0.75
N SER A 651 3.05 -41.33 -0.04
CA SER A 651 3.64 -42.54 -0.65
C SER A 651 2.55 -43.43 -1.28
N ARG A 652 1.41 -43.62 -0.60
CA ARG A 652 0.25 -44.35 -1.14
C ARG A 652 -0.31 -43.68 -2.40
N GLN A 653 -0.47 -42.36 -2.40
CA GLN A 653 -0.96 -41.64 -3.57
C GLN A 653 0.00 -41.72 -4.75
N GLN A 654 1.31 -41.65 -4.50
CA GLN A 654 2.35 -41.83 -5.52
C GLN A 654 2.34 -43.26 -6.10
N TYR A 655 2.14 -44.27 -5.26
CA TYR A 655 1.99 -45.66 -5.69
C TYR A 655 0.77 -45.85 -6.59
N LEU A 656 -0.41 -45.38 -6.16
CA LEU A 656 -1.65 -45.45 -6.93
C LEU A 656 -1.57 -44.67 -8.25
N SER A 657 -0.91 -43.51 -8.27
CA SER A 657 -0.72 -42.73 -9.50
C SER A 657 0.28 -43.40 -10.43
N GLY A 658 1.31 -44.06 -9.90
CA GLY A 658 2.27 -44.84 -10.70
C GLY A 658 1.64 -46.04 -11.38
N LEU A 659 0.69 -46.71 -10.72
CA LEU A 659 -0.10 -47.81 -11.29
C LEU A 659 -1.02 -47.38 -12.45
N LYS A 660 -1.38 -46.10 -12.58
CA LYS A 660 -2.19 -45.59 -13.70
C LYS A 660 -1.40 -45.39 -15.00
N TYR A 661 -0.07 -45.44 -14.94
CA TYR A 661 0.82 -45.26 -16.10
C TYR A 661 1.39 -46.59 -16.62
N ILE A 662 1.13 -47.70 -15.92
CA ILE A 662 1.35 -49.08 -16.37
C ILE A 662 0.03 -49.57 -16.93
#